data_AF-A0A5E4XXE9-F1
#
_entry.id   AF-A0A5E4XXE9-F1
#
_cell.length_a   1.000
_cell.length_b   1.000
_cell.length_c   1.000
_cell.angle_alpha   90.00
_cell.angle_beta   90.00
_cell.angle_gamma   90.00
#
_symmetry.space_group_name_H-M   'P 1'
#
loop_
_entity.id
_entity.type
_entity.pdbx_description
1 polymer ?
#
loop_
_entity_poly.entity_id
_entity_poly.type
_entity_poly.pdbx_seq_one_letter_code
_entity_poly.pdbx_strand_id
1 'polypeptide(L)'
;MSRPLTARTLPWEWRNTEDWRRVDSSQLTDAVRDRFERLSAGIAFYLETGHLTRAAQIAQVSRSVLIRQLNRCVTLADDGRLYGWAGLLCGARTCGYHRNKSLPGPADRSGHAGAFTQFLTEHPEIRDKLDALILGRRITGEVAEARVSAKTAWTRLCGWCFDAGISLRSYPLNTKSQGRRSVARYVTQLVQRSPHGAVDARFGENAAYKLRFGTARRSPICAMAPFDIAQCDAHKIDCIGTLEITGPVGPQFVPIERLWLIAYLDSYSRCVLGYAIAIATQPSAQTIEAAFVAANVPWQPMEASILGVKYAQGAGFPSGLIPELAQCSPCVLNLDNAVQHYSHVIAEHLRRRLGCIIAYGGLADWGHNALLERWFKTLETRGFHRLPSTTGSHPGDTRARDPVRTASRLGITYQQLLYLADVLCANYNATPHRALGGQSPLEVLRAFAQRGFDGPLLPALPTPSWNSPALGVEIVTPVVRGSIQQGRRPYVEFGGARYSNENLQSAWHLIGKRIVVHVPRDARNCDAYLSNGFALGGLTILHAGWGRHAHTLEMRRTIQANEHRYAPDDDPMQEVARALATRIEEQSRKRPTKISRDATKLANLARESGVTIDATAAPKRPARVPHIRSLTHRLKPVVWKGR
;
A
#
# COMPACT_ATOMS: atom_id res chain seq x y z
N MET A 1 31.95 46.37 -1.78
CA MET A 1 32.49 45.38 -2.74
C MET A 1 33.70 44.73 -2.12
N SER A 2 33.69 43.40 -1.95
CA SER A 2 34.82 42.63 -1.43
C SER A 2 36.04 42.78 -2.35
N ARG A 3 37.25 42.84 -1.79
CA ARG A 3 38.49 42.88 -2.60
C ARG A 3 38.58 41.60 -3.45
N PRO A 4 38.96 41.69 -4.75
CA PRO A 4 39.06 40.52 -5.60
C PRO A 4 40.14 39.56 -5.08
N LEU A 5 39.82 38.28 -5.06
CA LEU A 5 40.74 37.23 -4.64
C LEU A 5 41.87 37.06 -5.66
N THR A 6 43.07 36.85 -5.15
CA THR A 6 44.30 36.57 -5.91
C THR A 6 44.83 35.20 -5.51
N ALA A 7 45.79 34.65 -6.27
CA ALA A 7 46.41 33.37 -5.90
C ALA A 7 46.98 33.38 -4.46
N ARG A 8 47.38 34.54 -3.92
CA ARG A 8 47.88 34.66 -2.54
C ARG A 8 46.77 34.68 -1.48
N THR A 9 45.64 35.33 -1.80
CA THR A 9 44.54 35.55 -0.84
C THR A 9 43.41 34.53 -0.96
N LEU A 10 43.46 33.64 -1.97
CA LEU A 10 42.50 32.56 -2.16
C LEU A 10 42.73 31.47 -1.10
N PRO A 11 41.69 31.01 -0.37
CA PRO A 11 41.80 29.87 0.55
C PRO A 11 42.40 28.65 -0.13
N TRP A 12 43.28 27.91 0.56
CA TRP A 12 44.02 26.78 -0.01
C TRP A 12 43.08 25.69 -0.56
N GLU A 13 41.98 25.44 0.15
CA GLU A 13 40.89 24.53 -0.22
C GLU A 13 40.19 24.88 -1.53
N TRP A 14 40.22 26.15 -1.97
CA TRP A 14 39.60 26.58 -3.24
C TRP A 14 40.58 26.58 -4.41
N ARG A 15 41.88 26.34 -4.15
CA ARG A 15 42.93 26.29 -5.17
C ARG A 15 42.99 24.96 -5.90
N ASN A 16 42.44 23.88 -5.34
CA ASN A 16 42.42 22.59 -6.00
C ASN A 16 41.46 22.62 -7.21
N THR A 17 42.02 22.73 -8.41
CA THR A 17 41.24 22.80 -9.65
C THR A 17 40.64 21.45 -10.07
N GLU A 18 41.02 20.34 -9.45
CA GLU A 18 40.42 19.02 -9.71
C GLU A 18 38.98 18.94 -9.18
N ASP A 19 38.71 19.64 -8.07
CA ASP A 19 37.39 19.74 -7.44
C ASP A 19 36.48 20.77 -8.14
N TRP A 20 37.01 21.52 -9.10
CA TRP A 20 36.26 22.50 -9.86
C TRP A 20 35.30 21.81 -10.84
N ARG A 21 34.10 22.37 -10.99
CA ARG A 21 33.11 21.85 -11.94
C ARG A 21 33.69 21.83 -13.34
N ARG A 22 33.73 20.64 -13.93
CA ARG A 22 34.23 20.42 -15.28
C ARG A 22 33.24 20.94 -16.31
N VAL A 23 33.78 21.34 -17.46
CA VAL A 23 33.03 21.76 -18.63
C VAL A 23 33.45 20.84 -19.76
N ASP A 24 32.49 20.21 -20.41
CA ASP A 24 32.75 19.48 -21.65
C ASP A 24 32.95 20.51 -22.78
N SER A 25 34.22 20.74 -23.12
CA SER A 25 34.59 21.72 -24.15
C SER A 25 34.14 21.30 -25.56
N SER A 26 33.84 20.02 -25.78
CA SER A 26 33.37 19.49 -27.07
C SER A 26 32.01 20.06 -27.50
N GLN A 27 31.21 20.52 -26.53
CA GLN A 27 29.90 21.13 -26.75
C GLN A 27 29.97 22.64 -27.05
N LEU A 28 31.16 23.24 -26.98
CA LEU A 28 31.37 24.67 -27.25
C LEU A 28 31.68 24.90 -28.73
N THR A 29 31.18 26.01 -29.28
CA THR A 29 31.60 26.50 -30.59
C THR A 29 33.09 26.84 -30.57
N ASP A 30 33.77 26.71 -31.70
CA ASP A 30 35.24 26.83 -31.80
C ASP A 30 35.77 28.11 -31.15
N ALA A 31 35.17 29.27 -31.46
CA ALA A 31 35.57 30.55 -30.86
C ALA A 31 35.39 30.62 -29.34
N VAL A 32 34.37 29.94 -28.79
CA VAL A 32 34.12 29.89 -27.34
C VAL A 32 35.04 28.88 -26.66
N ARG A 33 35.33 27.77 -27.34
CA ARG A 33 36.27 26.72 -26.90
C ARG A 33 37.69 27.27 -26.78
N ASP A 34 38.19 27.93 -27.82
CA ASP A 34 39.53 28.52 -27.83
C ASP A 34 39.70 29.56 -26.72
N ARG A 35 38.65 30.35 -26.45
CA ARG A 35 38.65 31.29 -25.32
C ARG A 35 38.66 30.55 -23.98
N PHE A 36 37.86 29.50 -23.83
CA PHE A 36 37.78 28.72 -22.61
C PHE A 36 39.11 28.04 -22.30
N GLU A 37 39.73 27.37 -23.27
CA GLU A 37 40.98 26.63 -23.07
C GLU A 37 42.16 27.55 -22.73
N ARG A 38 42.32 28.68 -23.42
CA ARG A 38 43.35 29.68 -23.09
C ARG A 38 43.18 30.24 -21.68
N LEU A 39 41.95 30.59 -21.28
CA LEU A 39 41.66 31.09 -19.94
C LEU A 39 41.91 30.02 -18.87
N SER A 40 41.50 28.77 -19.13
CA SER A 40 41.72 27.65 -18.22
C SER A 40 43.21 27.39 -17.99
N ALA A 41 43.99 27.35 -19.07
CA ALA A 41 45.45 27.17 -19.01
C ALA A 41 46.14 28.31 -18.25
N GLY A 42 45.76 29.57 -18.52
CA GLY A 42 46.32 30.71 -17.80
C GLY A 42 45.96 30.73 -16.32
N ILE A 43 44.74 30.35 -15.94
CA ILE A 43 44.33 30.27 -14.53
C ILE A 43 45.02 29.12 -13.80
N ALA A 44 45.13 27.94 -14.41
CA ALA A 44 45.86 26.81 -13.84
C ALA A 44 47.32 27.19 -13.55
N PHE A 45 48.01 27.76 -14.55
CA PHE A 45 49.39 28.24 -14.39
C PHE A 45 49.50 29.32 -13.30
N TYR A 46 48.53 30.23 -13.19
CA TYR A 46 48.56 31.26 -12.15
C TYR A 46 48.37 30.69 -10.74
N LEU A 47 47.50 29.70 -10.56
CA LEU A 47 47.26 29.07 -9.26
C LEU A 47 48.45 28.21 -8.81
N GLU A 48 49.14 27.56 -9.75
CA GLU A 48 50.32 26.76 -9.48
C GLU A 48 51.56 27.61 -9.17
N THR A 49 51.82 28.65 -9.97
CA THR A 49 53.09 29.38 -9.94
C THR A 49 53.02 30.75 -9.27
N GLY A 50 51.82 31.32 -9.11
CA GLY A 50 51.63 32.70 -8.64
C GLY A 50 52.07 33.81 -9.62
N HIS A 51 52.56 33.47 -10.83
CA HIS A 51 53.08 34.45 -11.79
C HIS A 51 51.98 35.05 -12.70
N LEU A 52 51.34 36.12 -12.20
CA LEU A 52 50.20 36.77 -12.87
C LEU A 52 50.50 37.28 -14.30
N THR A 53 51.68 37.86 -14.53
CA THR A 53 52.02 38.44 -15.84
C THR A 53 52.14 37.36 -16.91
N ARG A 54 52.82 36.25 -16.60
CA ARG A 54 52.99 35.13 -17.53
C ARG A 54 51.68 34.38 -17.77
N ALA A 55 50.88 34.19 -16.72
CA ALA A 55 49.54 33.63 -16.83
C ALA A 55 48.61 34.44 -17.75
N ALA A 56 48.65 35.77 -17.67
CA ALA A 56 47.86 36.66 -18.50
C ALA A 56 48.28 36.60 -19.98
N GLN A 57 49.57 36.39 -20.26
CA GLN A 57 50.09 36.15 -21.62
C GLN A 57 49.59 34.83 -22.20
N ILE A 58 49.65 33.73 -21.43
CA ILE A 58 49.13 32.40 -21.83
C ILE A 58 47.64 32.51 -22.17
N ALA A 59 46.87 33.20 -21.34
CA ALA A 59 45.45 33.43 -21.55
C ALA A 59 45.12 34.50 -22.61
N GLN A 60 46.13 35.23 -23.12
CA GLN A 60 46.00 36.36 -24.04
C GLN A 60 44.97 37.41 -23.59
N VAL A 61 45.02 37.78 -22.31
CA VAL A 61 44.16 38.81 -21.71
C VAL A 61 44.97 39.72 -20.79
N SER A 62 44.40 40.85 -20.37
CA SER A 62 45.07 41.70 -19.37
C SER A 62 45.07 41.05 -17.98
N ARG A 63 46.03 41.44 -17.14
CA ARG A 63 46.14 40.97 -15.73
C ARG A 63 44.82 41.13 -14.97
N SER A 64 44.15 42.27 -15.13
CA SER A 64 42.85 42.56 -14.50
C SER A 64 41.75 41.64 -14.99
N VAL A 65 41.76 41.28 -16.28
CA VAL A 65 40.79 40.34 -16.85
C VAL A 65 41.01 38.93 -16.30
N LEU A 66 42.25 38.47 -16.20
CA LEU A 66 42.56 37.14 -15.66
C LEU A 66 42.10 37.03 -14.19
N ILE A 67 42.41 38.03 -13.36
CA ILE A 67 41.93 38.07 -11.96
C ILE A 67 40.41 38.06 -11.89
N ARG A 68 39.72 38.80 -12.77
CA ARG A 68 38.26 38.78 -12.85
C ARG A 68 37.71 37.41 -13.24
N GLN A 69 38.34 36.71 -14.17
CA GLN A 69 37.93 35.34 -14.55
C GLN A 69 38.19 34.34 -13.42
N LEU A 70 39.32 34.43 -12.74
CA LEU A 70 39.58 33.64 -11.53
C LEU A 70 38.48 33.83 -10.49
N ASN A 71 38.11 35.08 -10.19
CA ASN A 71 37.06 35.41 -9.22
C ASN A 71 35.68 34.85 -9.63
N ARG A 72 35.41 34.68 -10.93
CA ARG A 72 34.21 33.99 -11.42
C ARG A 72 34.27 32.48 -11.16
N CYS A 73 35.44 31.85 -11.31
CA CYS A 73 35.61 30.43 -11.02
C CYS A 73 35.45 30.13 -9.52
N VAL A 74 35.93 31.02 -8.66
CA VAL A 74 35.91 30.83 -7.20
C VAL A 74 34.68 31.46 -6.52
N THR A 75 33.66 31.85 -7.28
CA THR A 75 32.36 32.22 -6.70
C THR A 75 31.61 30.95 -6.31
N LEU A 76 31.00 30.93 -5.12
CA LEU A 76 30.12 29.85 -4.69
C LEU A 76 28.78 29.94 -5.44
N ALA A 77 28.31 28.81 -5.95
CA ALA A 77 26.96 28.66 -6.50
C ALA A 77 25.93 28.43 -5.38
N ASP A 78 24.64 28.44 -5.73
CA ASP A 78 23.52 28.27 -4.78
C ASP A 78 23.56 26.93 -4.00
N ASP A 79 24.29 25.92 -4.48
CA ASP A 79 24.47 24.62 -3.81
C ASP A 79 25.73 24.55 -2.91
N GLY A 80 26.41 25.69 -2.70
CA GLY A 80 27.59 25.79 -1.84
C GLY A 80 28.89 25.28 -2.46
N ARG A 81 28.91 24.87 -3.73
CA ARG A 81 30.14 24.49 -4.45
C ARG A 81 30.62 25.63 -5.35
N LEU A 82 31.93 25.72 -5.58
CA LEU A 82 32.50 26.69 -6.52
C LEU A 82 31.94 26.48 -7.93
N TYR A 83 31.78 27.56 -8.69
CA TYR A 83 31.49 27.48 -10.13
C TYR A 83 32.62 26.76 -10.89
N GLY A 84 33.86 26.85 -10.43
CA GLY A 84 35.00 26.21 -11.05
C GLY A 84 35.19 26.64 -12.51
N TRP A 85 35.51 25.70 -13.39
CA TRP A 85 35.71 25.98 -14.81
C TRP A 85 34.44 26.51 -15.49
N ALA A 86 33.25 26.11 -15.02
CA ALA A 86 31.98 26.64 -15.54
C ALA A 86 31.86 28.17 -15.40
N GLY A 87 32.61 28.78 -14.48
CA GLY A 87 32.71 30.24 -14.34
C GLY A 87 33.25 30.95 -15.59
N LEU A 88 34.00 30.26 -16.45
CA LEU A 88 34.61 30.81 -17.67
C LEU A 88 33.68 30.83 -18.88
N LEU A 89 32.55 30.11 -18.82
CA LEU A 89 31.57 30.04 -19.89
C LEU A 89 31.04 31.42 -20.27
N CYS A 90 30.92 31.66 -21.58
CA CYS A 90 30.38 32.92 -22.10
C CYS A 90 28.91 33.06 -21.70
N GLY A 91 28.51 34.23 -21.20
CA GLY A 91 27.12 34.48 -20.75
C GLY A 91 26.71 33.81 -19.44
N ALA A 92 27.53 32.94 -18.85
CA ALA A 92 27.25 32.35 -17.54
C ALA A 92 27.25 33.43 -16.45
N ARG A 93 26.16 33.51 -15.70
CA ARG A 93 26.01 34.44 -14.58
C ARG A 93 26.47 33.75 -13.31
N THR A 94 27.58 34.21 -12.74
CA THR A 94 28.14 33.70 -11.47
C THR A 94 27.58 34.41 -10.24
N CYS A 95 26.94 35.57 -10.42
CA CYS A 95 26.25 36.31 -9.38
C CYS A 95 24.82 36.62 -9.82
N GLY A 96 23.89 36.65 -8.86
CA GLY A 96 22.52 37.13 -9.09
C GLY A 96 22.50 38.58 -9.58
N TYR A 97 21.49 38.93 -10.38
CA TYR A 97 21.29 40.31 -10.81
C TYR A 97 20.91 41.17 -9.61
N HIS A 98 21.82 42.04 -9.17
CA HIS A 98 21.52 43.10 -8.20
C HIS A 98 21.29 44.41 -8.94
N ARG A 99 20.12 44.98 -8.70
CA ARG A 99 19.74 46.27 -9.27
C ARG A 99 20.29 47.38 -8.39
N ASN A 100 21.04 48.31 -8.99
CA ASN A 100 21.55 49.52 -8.32
C ASN A 100 20.72 50.78 -8.60
N LYS A 101 19.75 50.70 -9.53
CA LYS A 101 18.86 51.80 -9.89
C LYS A 101 17.63 51.79 -8.97
N SER A 102 17.18 52.95 -8.51
CA SER A 102 15.95 53.09 -7.71
C SER A 102 14.73 52.43 -8.37
N LEU A 103 13.72 52.10 -7.56
CA LEU A 103 12.48 51.54 -8.06
C LEU A 103 11.83 52.47 -9.10
N PRO A 104 11.21 51.91 -10.16
CA PRO A 104 10.64 52.71 -11.23
C PRO A 104 9.49 53.60 -10.74
N GLY A 105 9.50 54.87 -11.13
CA GLY A 105 8.40 55.80 -10.90
C GLY A 105 7.27 55.69 -11.93
N PRO A 106 6.15 56.41 -11.76
CA PRO A 106 4.99 56.36 -12.67
C PRO A 106 5.31 56.73 -14.13
N ALA A 107 6.32 57.58 -14.37
CA ALA A 107 6.72 58.03 -15.69
C ALA A 107 7.73 57.10 -16.40
N ASP A 108 8.28 56.11 -15.70
CA ASP A 108 9.34 55.25 -16.22
C ASP A 108 8.79 54.16 -17.16
N ARG A 109 9.03 54.32 -18.46
CA ARG A 109 8.58 53.35 -19.49
C ARG A 109 9.53 52.16 -19.68
N SER A 110 10.76 52.22 -19.16
CA SER A 110 11.78 51.18 -19.32
C SER A 110 12.61 50.98 -18.03
N GLY A 111 13.41 49.91 -17.98
CA GLY A 111 14.25 49.63 -16.80
C GLY A 111 13.49 49.02 -15.62
N HIS A 112 12.53 48.13 -15.88
CA HIS A 112 11.78 47.37 -14.85
C HIS A 112 12.45 46.04 -14.46
N ALA A 113 13.58 45.70 -15.08
CA ALA A 113 14.32 44.47 -14.78
C ALA A 113 14.83 44.48 -13.33
N GLY A 114 14.54 43.39 -12.59
CA GLY A 114 14.90 43.21 -11.17
C GLY A 114 14.15 44.09 -10.18
N ALA A 115 13.24 44.98 -10.62
CA ALA A 115 12.50 45.88 -9.74
C ALA A 115 11.61 45.12 -8.73
N PHE A 116 11.02 43.99 -9.14
CA PHE A 116 10.21 43.16 -8.23
C PHE A 116 11.03 42.49 -7.12
N THR A 117 12.22 41.99 -7.45
CA THR A 117 13.14 41.42 -6.46
C THR A 117 13.63 42.50 -5.49
N GLN A 118 13.94 43.70 -6.00
CA GLN A 118 14.31 44.84 -5.17
C GLN A 118 13.17 45.24 -4.23
N PHE A 119 11.93 45.36 -4.73
CA PHE A 119 10.75 45.66 -3.92
C PHE A 119 10.57 44.67 -2.77
N LEU A 120 10.66 43.35 -3.04
CA LEU A 120 10.57 42.34 -1.99
C LEU A 120 11.74 42.35 -1.00
N THR A 121 12.88 42.93 -1.39
CA THR A 121 14.04 43.10 -0.49
C THR A 121 13.84 44.32 0.40
N GLU A 122 13.25 45.40 -0.12
CA GLU A 122 12.90 46.62 0.62
C GLU A 122 11.68 46.41 1.54
N HIS A 123 10.83 45.41 1.26
CA HIS A 123 9.65 45.05 2.06
C HIS A 123 9.65 43.57 2.49
N PRO A 124 10.50 43.18 3.46
CA PRO A 124 10.63 41.79 3.90
C PRO A 124 9.33 41.19 4.45
N GLU A 125 8.51 41.99 5.16
CA GLU A 125 7.20 41.59 5.68
C GLU A 125 6.24 41.08 4.57
N ILE A 126 6.24 41.75 3.42
CA ILE A 126 5.39 41.39 2.27
C ILE A 126 5.95 40.15 1.59
N ARG A 127 7.28 40.03 1.52
CA ARG A 127 7.96 38.85 0.99
C ARG A 127 7.65 37.60 1.83
N ASP A 128 7.72 37.69 3.14
CA ASP A 128 7.46 36.55 4.03
C ASP A 128 6.00 36.08 3.95
N LYS A 129 5.05 37.02 3.88
CA LYS A 129 3.63 36.71 3.63
C LYS A 129 3.42 36.04 2.27
N LEU A 130 4.10 36.52 1.22
CA LEU A 130 4.02 35.95 -0.12
C LEU A 130 4.63 34.55 -0.18
N ASP A 131 5.79 34.35 0.43
CA ASP A 131 6.48 33.06 0.49
C ASP A 131 5.66 32.05 1.31
N ALA A 132 5.10 32.47 2.44
CA ALA A 132 4.21 31.64 3.27
C ALA A 132 2.96 31.19 2.49
N LEU A 133 2.31 32.13 1.79
CA LEU A 133 1.14 31.85 0.95
C LEU A 133 1.48 30.87 -0.19
N ILE A 134 2.63 31.03 -0.86
CA ILE A 134 3.03 30.18 -1.99
C ILE A 134 3.43 28.77 -1.53
N LEU A 135 4.06 28.66 -0.36
CA LEU A 135 4.54 27.40 0.24
C LEU A 135 3.48 26.73 1.14
N GLY A 136 2.27 27.29 1.25
CA GLY A 136 1.20 26.74 2.07
C GLY A 136 1.51 26.72 3.58
N ARG A 137 2.41 27.59 4.05
CA ARG A 137 2.69 27.75 5.48
C ARG A 137 1.50 28.45 6.15
N ARG A 138 1.07 27.97 7.31
CA ARG A 138 -0.05 28.57 8.06
C ARG A 138 0.27 30.04 8.36
N ILE A 139 -0.55 30.94 7.83
CA ILE A 139 -0.63 32.32 8.29
C ILE A 139 -1.63 32.30 9.46
N THR A 140 -1.22 32.73 10.65
CA THR A 140 -2.08 32.77 11.84
C THR A 140 -3.37 33.52 11.55
N GLY A 141 -4.52 32.86 11.74
CA GLY A 141 -5.86 33.45 11.57
C GLY A 141 -6.54 33.22 10.22
N GLU A 142 -5.91 32.56 9.24
CA GLU A 142 -6.55 32.29 7.92
C GLU A 142 -6.61 30.79 7.57
N VAL A 143 -7.69 30.38 6.90
CA VAL A 143 -7.81 29.06 6.26
C VAL A 143 -7.02 29.06 4.96
N ALA A 144 -6.01 28.19 4.85
CA ALA A 144 -5.19 28.09 3.65
C ALA A 144 -6.01 27.56 2.46
N GLU A 145 -6.07 28.33 1.37
CA GLU A 145 -6.68 27.88 0.11
C GLU A 145 -5.80 26.80 -0.55
N ALA A 146 -6.38 25.63 -0.85
CA ALA A 146 -5.67 24.59 -1.57
C ALA A 146 -5.33 25.08 -3.00
N ARG A 147 -4.05 25.01 -3.38
CA ARG A 147 -3.55 25.38 -4.72
C ARG A 147 -3.73 26.86 -5.10
N VAL A 148 -3.15 27.76 -4.30
CA VAL A 148 -3.15 29.22 -4.57
C VAL A 148 -2.70 29.54 -6.00
N SER A 149 -3.62 30.08 -6.79
CA SER A 149 -3.34 30.51 -8.17
C SER A 149 -2.40 31.74 -8.18
N ALA A 150 -1.65 31.92 -9.26
CA ALA A 150 -0.83 33.14 -9.44
C ALA A 150 -1.67 34.43 -9.43
N LYS A 151 -2.97 34.33 -9.79
CA LYS A 151 -3.92 35.44 -9.70
C LYS A 151 -4.25 35.75 -8.25
N THR A 152 -4.53 34.75 -7.43
CA THR A 152 -4.80 34.91 -5.99
C THR A 152 -3.60 35.51 -5.27
N ALA A 153 -2.39 34.99 -5.52
CA ALA A 153 -1.16 35.52 -4.93
C ALA A 153 -0.92 36.99 -5.31
N TRP A 154 -1.25 37.39 -6.54
CA TRP A 154 -1.19 38.78 -6.97
C TRP A 154 -2.22 39.65 -6.26
N THR A 155 -3.48 39.22 -6.17
CA THR A 155 -4.53 39.97 -5.46
C THR A 155 -4.17 40.20 -4.00
N ARG A 156 -3.66 39.16 -3.31
CA ARG A 156 -3.24 39.25 -1.90
C ARG A 156 -2.04 40.18 -1.73
N LEU A 157 -1.05 40.12 -2.64
CA LEU A 157 0.07 41.05 -2.63
C LEU A 157 -0.37 42.50 -2.78
N CYS A 158 -1.30 42.81 -3.68
CA CYS A 158 -1.84 44.17 -3.78
C CYS A 158 -2.53 44.61 -2.48
N GLY A 159 -3.30 43.72 -1.84
CA GLY A 159 -3.91 43.98 -0.53
C GLY A 159 -2.87 44.32 0.55
N TRP A 160 -1.83 43.48 0.69
CA TRP A 160 -0.75 43.74 1.65
C TRP A 160 0.03 45.02 1.35
N CYS A 161 0.15 45.41 0.07
CA CYS A 161 0.73 46.70 -0.28
C CYS A 161 -0.13 47.87 0.23
N PHE A 162 -1.45 47.79 0.12
CA PHE A 162 -2.36 48.80 0.67
C PHE A 162 -2.28 48.85 2.19
N ASP A 163 -2.32 47.70 2.87
CA ASP A 163 -2.23 47.61 4.34
C ASP A 163 -0.91 48.18 4.87
N ALA A 164 0.18 48.01 4.11
CA ALA A 164 1.49 48.57 4.43
C ALA A 164 1.65 50.06 4.06
N GLY A 165 0.59 50.73 3.60
CA GLY A 165 0.60 52.14 3.24
C GLY A 165 1.36 52.47 1.94
N ILE A 166 1.60 51.48 1.08
CA ILE A 166 2.31 51.71 -0.19
C ILE A 166 1.40 52.49 -1.15
N SER A 167 1.85 53.67 -1.55
CA SER A 167 1.11 54.55 -2.47
C SER A 167 0.87 53.90 -3.83
N LEU A 168 -0.27 54.24 -4.46
CA LEU A 168 -0.57 53.90 -5.85
C LEU A 168 0.47 54.44 -6.85
N ARG A 169 1.28 55.43 -6.46
CA ARG A 169 2.38 55.98 -7.28
C ARG A 169 3.70 55.22 -7.11
N SER A 170 3.75 54.29 -6.15
CA SER A 170 4.92 53.45 -5.88
C SER A 170 4.82 52.10 -6.56
N TYR A 171 5.97 51.51 -6.91
CA TYR A 171 6.04 50.16 -7.45
C TYR A 171 5.63 49.12 -6.38
N PRO A 172 4.91 48.03 -6.71
CA PRO A 172 4.46 47.61 -8.04
C PRO A 172 3.13 48.23 -8.50
N LEU A 173 2.40 48.93 -7.61
CA LEU A 173 1.04 49.43 -7.83
C LEU A 173 0.95 50.49 -8.93
N ASN A 174 2.03 51.24 -9.16
CA ASN A 174 2.12 52.27 -10.19
C ASN A 174 2.12 51.77 -11.64
N THR A 175 2.24 50.45 -11.86
CA THR A 175 2.23 49.86 -13.18
C THR A 175 0.82 49.45 -13.61
N LYS A 176 0.49 49.52 -14.91
CA LYS A 176 -0.83 49.10 -15.45
C LYS A 176 -1.25 47.68 -15.04
N SER A 177 -0.27 46.79 -14.87
CA SER A 177 -0.50 45.38 -14.47
C SER A 177 -0.29 45.13 -12.97
N GLN A 178 0.05 46.16 -12.20
CA GLN A 178 0.37 46.08 -10.76
C GLN A 178 1.32 44.93 -10.42
N GLY A 179 2.34 44.71 -11.26
CA GLY A 179 3.30 43.61 -11.06
C GLY A 179 2.78 42.19 -11.30
N ARG A 180 1.57 41.96 -11.81
CA ARG A 180 0.96 40.62 -12.00
C ARG A 180 1.87 39.59 -12.67
N ARG A 181 2.55 39.96 -13.76
CA ARG A 181 3.50 39.07 -14.45
C ARG A 181 4.76 38.80 -13.62
N SER A 182 5.20 39.77 -12.81
CA SER A 182 6.32 39.59 -11.90
C SER A 182 5.97 38.64 -10.75
N VAL A 183 4.76 38.75 -10.19
CA VAL A 183 4.25 37.79 -9.19
C VAL A 183 4.17 36.39 -9.78
N ALA A 184 3.59 36.23 -10.98
CA ALA A 184 3.51 34.91 -11.62
C ALA A 184 4.89 34.27 -11.84
N ARG A 185 5.87 35.05 -12.29
CA ARG A 185 7.26 34.59 -12.46
C ARG A 185 7.92 34.27 -11.11
N TYR A 186 7.67 35.07 -10.08
CA TYR A 186 8.20 34.84 -8.74
C TYR A 186 7.65 33.54 -8.15
N VAL A 187 6.34 33.28 -8.31
CA VAL A 187 5.71 32.00 -7.93
C VAL A 187 6.43 30.83 -8.61
N THR A 188 6.64 30.88 -9.93
CA THR A 188 7.37 29.82 -10.64
C THR A 188 8.79 29.63 -10.12
N GLN A 189 9.53 30.73 -9.89
CA GLN A 189 10.90 30.67 -9.39
C GLN A 189 10.99 30.13 -7.96
N LEU A 190 10.07 30.52 -7.09
CA LEU A 190 10.04 30.05 -5.70
C LEU A 190 9.74 28.55 -5.63
N VAL A 191 8.80 28.06 -6.44
CA VAL A 191 8.49 26.62 -6.55
C VAL A 191 9.73 25.83 -7.01
N GLN A 192 10.50 26.37 -7.96
CA GLN A 192 11.74 25.73 -8.44
C GLN A 192 12.86 25.74 -7.40
N ARG A 193 12.99 26.81 -6.61
CA ARG A 193 14.01 26.95 -5.56
C ARG A 193 13.70 26.15 -4.29
N SER A 194 12.42 25.94 -4.00
CA SER A 194 11.97 25.27 -2.77
C SER A 194 10.90 24.20 -3.06
N PRO A 195 11.24 23.18 -3.87
CA PRO A 195 10.27 22.17 -4.30
C PRO A 195 9.69 21.37 -3.13
N HIS A 196 10.46 21.08 -2.08
CA HIS A 196 9.98 20.28 -0.94
C HIS A 196 8.83 20.95 -0.16
N GLY A 197 8.83 22.28 0.00
CA GLY A 197 7.74 23.00 0.65
C GLY A 197 6.58 23.35 -0.29
N ALA A 198 6.89 23.60 -1.57
CA ALA A 198 5.89 24.06 -2.54
C ALA A 198 5.04 22.93 -3.14
N VAL A 199 5.59 21.72 -3.25
CA VAL A 199 4.93 20.64 -4.00
C VAL A 199 3.72 20.08 -3.24
N ASP A 200 3.81 19.95 -1.92
CA ASP A 200 2.70 19.47 -1.09
C ASP A 200 1.49 20.42 -1.16
N ALA A 201 1.72 21.71 -0.92
CA ALA A 201 0.69 22.75 -0.95
C ALA A 201 0.03 22.95 -2.33
N ARG A 202 0.73 22.66 -3.43
CA ARG A 202 0.27 22.99 -4.80
C ARG A 202 -0.15 21.79 -5.62
N PHE A 203 0.56 20.68 -5.51
CA PHE A 203 0.35 19.49 -6.34
C PHE A 203 -0.18 18.31 -5.52
N GLY A 204 -0.29 18.47 -4.20
CA GLY A 204 -0.87 17.51 -3.27
C GLY A 204 0.12 16.46 -2.78
N GLU A 205 -0.32 15.68 -1.79
CA GLU A 205 0.49 14.72 -1.05
C GLU A 205 1.20 13.70 -1.96
N ASN A 206 0.56 13.23 -3.04
CA ASN A 206 1.16 12.26 -3.96
C ASN A 206 2.37 12.84 -4.72
N ALA A 207 2.30 14.11 -5.14
CA ALA A 207 3.42 14.76 -5.80
C ALA A 207 4.58 15.01 -4.81
N ALA A 208 4.25 15.40 -3.57
CA ALA A 208 5.24 15.60 -2.52
C ALA A 208 5.91 14.29 -2.12
N TYR A 209 5.14 13.22 -2.07
CA TYR A 209 5.63 11.87 -1.86
C TYR A 209 6.58 11.44 -2.98
N LYS A 210 6.20 11.62 -4.25
CA LYS A 210 7.09 11.32 -5.40
C LYS A 210 8.40 12.09 -5.36
N LEU A 211 8.40 13.32 -4.85
CA LEU A 211 9.61 14.15 -4.67
C LEU A 211 10.61 13.55 -3.66
N ARG A 212 10.17 12.63 -2.78
CA ARG A 212 11.07 11.89 -1.87
C ARG A 212 11.93 10.86 -2.63
N PHE A 213 11.48 10.40 -3.79
CA PHE A 213 12.15 9.39 -4.63
C PHE A 213 13.07 10.05 -5.66
N GLY A 214 14.11 9.33 -6.10
CA GLY A 214 15.09 9.84 -7.06
C GLY A 214 16.25 10.64 -6.43
N THR A 215 16.29 10.74 -5.10
CA THR A 215 17.54 11.06 -4.40
C THR A 215 18.45 9.83 -4.41
N ALA A 216 19.78 10.02 -4.37
CA ALA A 216 20.75 8.91 -4.37
C ALA A 216 20.63 7.98 -3.14
N ARG A 217 19.71 8.27 -2.21
CA ARG A 217 19.40 7.44 -1.05
C ARG A 217 18.42 6.35 -1.48
N ARG A 218 18.93 5.12 -1.64
CA ARG A 218 18.10 3.92 -1.80
C ARG A 218 17.39 3.63 -0.46
N SER A 219 16.19 3.06 -0.52
CA SER A 219 15.57 2.46 0.66
C SER A 219 16.54 1.43 1.25
N PRO A 220 16.83 1.45 2.56
CA PRO A 220 17.80 0.56 3.18
C PRO A 220 17.35 -0.91 3.19
N ILE A 221 16.07 -1.18 2.92
CA ILE A 221 15.48 -2.52 2.97
C ILE A 221 14.99 -2.89 1.56
N CYS A 222 15.72 -3.77 0.88
CA CYS A 222 15.32 -4.38 -0.39
C CYS A 222 15.45 -5.91 -0.31
N ALA A 223 14.52 -6.64 -0.90
CA ALA A 223 14.59 -8.09 -0.97
C ALA A 223 15.70 -8.50 -1.93
N MET A 224 16.63 -9.33 -1.47
CA MET A 224 17.78 -9.83 -2.23
C MET A 224 17.60 -11.29 -2.66
N ALA A 225 16.72 -12.02 -1.98
CA ALA A 225 16.30 -13.38 -2.27
C ALA A 225 14.79 -13.58 -1.96
N PRO A 226 14.18 -14.65 -2.49
CA PRO A 226 12.88 -15.12 -2.00
C PRO A 226 12.87 -15.31 -0.48
N PHE A 227 11.73 -15.00 0.14
CA PHE A 227 11.48 -15.02 1.58
C PHE A 227 12.28 -13.99 2.40
N ASP A 228 13.05 -13.07 1.80
CA ASP A 228 13.61 -11.95 2.57
C ASP A 228 12.50 -11.03 3.09
N ILE A 229 11.60 -10.63 2.20
CA ILE A 229 10.53 -9.69 2.49
C ILE A 229 9.27 -10.16 1.82
N ALA A 230 8.22 -10.36 2.62
CA ALA A 230 6.87 -10.57 2.11
C ALA A 230 5.97 -9.39 2.46
N GLN A 231 4.89 -9.22 1.70
CA GLN A 231 3.91 -8.16 1.89
C GLN A 231 2.52 -8.79 2.00
N CYS A 232 1.69 -8.25 2.90
CA CYS A 232 0.29 -8.63 3.01
C CYS A 232 -0.62 -7.40 3.08
N ASP A 233 -1.71 -7.42 2.31
CA ASP A 233 -2.73 -6.37 2.28
C ASP A 233 -4.09 -6.95 1.90
N ALA A 234 -5.16 -6.25 2.27
CA ALA A 234 -6.54 -6.63 2.03
C ALA A 234 -7.20 -5.65 1.05
N HIS A 235 -7.71 -6.17 -0.06
CA HIS A 235 -8.39 -5.38 -1.08
C HIS A 235 -9.85 -5.75 -1.20
N LYS A 236 -10.72 -4.74 -1.31
CA LYS A 236 -12.15 -4.96 -1.55
C LYS A 236 -12.38 -5.13 -3.05
N ILE A 237 -12.81 -6.33 -3.45
CA ILE A 237 -12.99 -6.70 -4.85
C ILE A 237 -14.05 -5.80 -5.52
N ASP A 238 -13.80 -5.32 -6.74
CA ASP A 238 -14.74 -4.46 -7.49
C ASP A 238 -15.83 -5.26 -8.24
N CYS A 239 -16.45 -6.22 -7.56
CA CYS A 239 -17.51 -7.05 -8.11
C CYS A 239 -18.57 -7.39 -7.06
N ILE A 240 -19.83 -7.42 -7.49
CA ILE A 240 -20.95 -7.88 -6.67
C ILE A 240 -21.21 -9.37 -6.95
N GLY A 241 -21.25 -10.16 -5.88
CA GLY A 241 -21.69 -11.55 -5.90
C GLY A 241 -23.08 -11.68 -5.27
N THR A 242 -23.63 -12.88 -5.35
CA THR A 242 -24.95 -13.24 -4.81
C THR A 242 -24.88 -14.51 -3.97
N LEU A 243 -25.81 -14.62 -3.03
CA LEU A 243 -26.14 -15.85 -2.35
C LEU A 243 -27.37 -16.45 -3.03
N GLU A 244 -27.29 -17.72 -3.40
CA GLU A 244 -28.45 -18.49 -3.86
C GLU A 244 -29.22 -19.00 -2.64
N ILE A 245 -30.52 -18.71 -2.60
CA ILE A 245 -31.46 -19.21 -1.59
C ILE A 245 -32.60 -19.90 -2.30
N THR A 246 -32.84 -21.17 -1.95
CA THR A 246 -33.97 -21.93 -2.48
C THR A 246 -35.22 -21.58 -1.71
N GLY A 247 -36.07 -20.71 -2.28
CA GLY A 247 -37.36 -20.35 -1.70
C GLY A 247 -38.52 -21.12 -2.34
N PRO A 248 -39.76 -20.92 -1.86
CA PRO A 248 -40.95 -21.56 -2.41
C PRO A 248 -41.27 -21.17 -3.87
N VAL A 249 -40.68 -20.07 -4.36
CA VAL A 249 -40.86 -19.62 -5.76
C VAL A 249 -39.73 -20.14 -6.68
N GLY A 250 -38.78 -20.92 -6.13
CA GLY A 250 -37.56 -21.34 -6.79
C GLY A 250 -36.31 -20.61 -6.28
N PRO A 251 -35.14 -20.86 -6.90
CA PRO A 251 -33.88 -20.26 -6.48
C PRO A 251 -33.90 -18.74 -6.68
N GLN A 252 -33.51 -18.01 -5.64
CA GLN A 252 -33.38 -16.56 -5.62
C GLN A 252 -31.92 -16.17 -5.38
N PHE A 253 -31.41 -15.26 -6.21
CA PHE A 253 -30.04 -14.75 -6.09
C PHE A 253 -30.03 -13.39 -5.40
N VAL A 254 -29.67 -13.39 -4.11
CA VAL A 254 -29.67 -12.19 -3.27
C VAL A 254 -28.27 -11.55 -3.26
N PRO A 255 -28.12 -10.26 -3.61
CA PRO A 255 -26.82 -9.60 -3.60
C PRO A 255 -26.20 -9.51 -2.20
N ILE A 256 -24.92 -9.84 -2.11
CA ILE A 256 -24.12 -9.73 -0.88
C ILE A 256 -23.17 -8.52 -0.94
N GLU A 257 -22.57 -8.18 0.19
CA GLU A 257 -21.49 -7.20 0.23
C GLU A 257 -20.29 -7.67 -0.61
N ARG A 258 -19.52 -6.70 -1.13
CA ARG A 258 -18.30 -7.00 -1.89
C ARG A 258 -17.30 -7.75 -1.01
N LEU A 259 -16.69 -8.77 -1.59
CA LEU A 259 -15.72 -9.64 -0.93
C LEU A 259 -14.39 -8.90 -0.71
N TRP A 260 -13.66 -9.27 0.33
CA TRP A 260 -12.29 -8.83 0.55
C TRP A 260 -11.31 -9.93 0.17
N LEU A 261 -10.30 -9.62 -0.63
CA LEU A 261 -9.19 -10.50 -0.98
C LEU A 261 -7.96 -10.07 -0.19
N ILE A 262 -7.50 -10.94 0.71
CA ILE A 262 -6.26 -10.79 1.46
C ILE A 262 -5.18 -11.52 0.66
N ALA A 263 -4.14 -10.81 0.26
CA ALA A 263 -3.07 -11.36 -0.57
C ALA A 263 -1.75 -11.34 0.18
N TYR A 264 -1.02 -12.45 0.16
CA TYR A 264 0.28 -12.60 0.78
C TYR A 264 1.33 -12.93 -0.28
N LEU A 265 2.21 -11.97 -0.58
CA LEU A 265 3.15 -12.02 -1.70
C LEU A 265 4.60 -11.92 -1.23
N ASP A 266 5.47 -12.66 -1.90
CA ASP A 266 6.92 -12.50 -1.79
C ASP A 266 7.40 -11.29 -2.62
N SER A 267 8.24 -10.41 -2.05
CA SER A 267 8.65 -9.17 -2.72
C SER A 267 9.65 -9.38 -3.86
N TYR A 268 10.47 -10.44 -3.78
CA TYR A 268 11.54 -10.71 -4.72
C TYR A 268 11.02 -11.41 -5.97
N SER A 269 10.45 -12.60 -5.79
CA SER A 269 9.83 -13.43 -6.83
C SER A 269 8.49 -12.89 -7.29
N ARG A 270 7.86 -12.00 -6.51
CA ARG A 270 6.49 -11.49 -6.73
C ARG A 270 5.42 -12.57 -6.63
N CYS A 271 5.77 -13.77 -6.16
CA CYS A 271 4.83 -14.88 -6.12
C CYS A 271 3.77 -14.66 -5.05
N VAL A 272 2.52 -14.98 -5.37
CA VAL A 272 1.45 -15.10 -4.39
C VAL A 272 1.71 -16.40 -3.62
N LEU A 273 2.21 -16.26 -2.40
CA LEU A 273 2.50 -17.38 -1.51
C LEU A 273 1.21 -18.01 -0.99
N GLY A 274 0.22 -17.17 -0.66
CA GLY A 274 -1.11 -17.57 -0.22
C GLY A 274 -2.10 -16.42 -0.29
N TYR A 275 -3.38 -16.73 -0.13
CA TYR A 275 -4.44 -15.73 -0.07
C TYR A 275 -5.59 -16.21 0.82
N ALA A 276 -6.42 -15.28 1.26
CA ALA A 276 -7.71 -15.57 1.89
C ALA A 276 -8.78 -14.63 1.36
N ILE A 277 -10.05 -15.02 1.49
CA ILE A 277 -11.19 -14.18 1.12
C ILE A 277 -12.08 -13.99 2.34
N ALA A 278 -12.46 -12.76 2.66
CA ALA A 278 -13.47 -12.46 3.68
C ALA A 278 -14.84 -12.22 3.02
N ILE A 279 -15.88 -12.89 3.53
CA ILE A 279 -17.29 -12.61 3.20
C ILE A 279 -17.89 -11.81 4.36
N ALA A 280 -17.45 -10.56 4.49
CA ALA A 280 -17.82 -9.69 5.61
C ALA A 280 -17.69 -8.22 5.22
N THR A 281 -18.27 -7.32 6.03
CA THR A 281 -18.14 -5.88 5.84
C THR A 281 -16.68 -5.42 5.88
N GLN A 282 -15.88 -6.01 6.77
CA GLN A 282 -14.43 -5.82 6.92
C GLN A 282 -13.76 -7.17 7.25
N PRO A 283 -12.49 -7.38 6.85
CA PRO A 283 -11.75 -8.58 7.21
C PRO A 283 -11.44 -8.59 8.71
N SER A 284 -11.52 -9.77 9.34
CA SER A 284 -11.04 -9.99 10.72
C SER A 284 -9.56 -10.37 10.73
N ALA A 285 -8.91 -10.25 11.90
CA ALA A 285 -7.53 -10.68 12.08
C ALA A 285 -7.33 -12.17 11.75
N GLN A 286 -8.31 -13.01 12.08
CA GLN A 286 -8.32 -14.45 11.77
C GLN A 286 -8.41 -14.70 10.26
N THR A 287 -9.15 -13.86 9.54
CA THR A 287 -9.22 -13.96 8.07
C THR A 287 -7.88 -13.58 7.43
N ILE A 288 -7.16 -12.61 8.00
CA ILE A 288 -5.82 -12.24 7.55
C ILE A 288 -4.84 -13.38 7.83
N GLU A 289 -4.87 -13.95 9.04
CA GLU A 289 -4.07 -15.13 9.41
C GLU A 289 -4.30 -16.31 8.45
N ALA A 290 -5.54 -16.51 7.99
CA ALA A 290 -5.88 -17.57 7.05
C ALA A 290 -5.10 -17.51 5.73
N ALA A 291 -4.65 -16.33 5.28
CA ALA A 291 -3.81 -16.21 4.09
C ALA A 291 -2.41 -16.82 4.31
N PHE A 292 -1.87 -16.70 5.52
CA PHE A 292 -0.60 -17.30 5.92
C PHE A 292 -0.74 -18.80 6.18
N VAL A 293 -1.89 -19.23 6.73
CA VAL A 293 -2.23 -20.67 6.81
C VAL A 293 -2.27 -21.27 5.41
N ALA A 294 -2.95 -20.63 4.45
CA ALA A 294 -3.04 -21.10 3.07
C ALA A 294 -1.67 -21.22 2.37
N ALA A 295 -0.72 -20.34 2.71
CA ALA A 295 0.65 -20.41 2.20
C ALA A 295 1.45 -21.61 2.76
N ASN A 296 0.99 -22.22 3.86
CA ASN A 296 1.68 -23.32 4.55
C ASN A 296 0.92 -24.65 4.48
N VAL A 297 -0.28 -24.67 3.89
CA VAL A 297 -1.05 -25.88 3.63
C VAL A 297 -0.91 -26.23 2.15
N PRO A 298 -0.66 -27.50 1.78
CA PRO A 298 -0.57 -27.91 0.38
C PRO A 298 -1.81 -27.51 -0.41
N TRP A 299 -1.62 -26.61 -1.38
CA TRP A 299 -2.71 -26.12 -2.23
C TRP A 299 -3.22 -27.22 -3.17
N GLN A 300 -4.54 -27.20 -3.42
CA GLN A 300 -5.22 -28.06 -4.38
C GLN A 300 -6.15 -27.22 -5.27
N PRO A 301 -6.27 -27.52 -6.57
CA PRO A 301 -7.20 -26.83 -7.46
C PRO A 301 -8.65 -26.94 -7.00
N MET A 302 -9.40 -25.84 -7.09
CA MET A 302 -10.83 -25.84 -6.81
C MET A 302 -11.63 -26.49 -7.95
N GLU A 303 -12.80 -27.03 -7.62
CA GLU A 303 -13.76 -27.51 -8.62
C GLU A 303 -14.22 -26.36 -9.54
N ALA A 304 -14.28 -26.65 -10.84
CA ALA A 304 -14.59 -25.64 -11.84
C ALA A 304 -16.06 -25.20 -11.75
N SER A 305 -16.29 -23.93 -11.42
CA SER A 305 -17.64 -23.35 -11.29
C SER A 305 -18.00 -22.32 -12.38
N ILE A 306 -17.04 -21.92 -13.23
CA ILE A 306 -17.24 -20.97 -14.32
C ILE A 306 -16.76 -21.57 -15.64
N LEU A 307 -17.65 -21.62 -16.64
CA LEU A 307 -17.31 -22.13 -17.96
C LEU A 307 -16.25 -21.26 -18.66
N GLY A 308 -15.15 -21.88 -19.09
CA GLY A 308 -14.08 -21.21 -19.85
C GLY A 308 -13.03 -20.51 -18.99
N VAL A 309 -13.21 -20.44 -17.67
CA VAL A 309 -12.15 -20.07 -16.72
C VAL A 309 -11.48 -21.36 -16.26
N LYS A 310 -10.17 -21.46 -16.43
CA LYS A 310 -9.38 -22.66 -16.10
C LYS A 310 -8.00 -22.26 -15.58
N TYR A 311 -7.41 -23.14 -14.79
CA TYR A 311 -5.99 -23.09 -14.46
C TYR A 311 -5.16 -23.27 -15.74
N ALA A 312 -4.18 -22.39 -15.93
CA ALA A 312 -3.19 -22.54 -16.98
C ALA A 312 -2.26 -23.73 -16.67
N GLN A 313 -1.54 -24.21 -17.67
CA GLN A 313 -0.58 -25.29 -17.47
C GLN A 313 0.51 -24.84 -16.48
N GLY A 314 0.74 -25.64 -15.43
CA GLY A 314 1.70 -25.33 -14.37
C GLY A 314 1.25 -24.24 -13.38
N ALA A 315 0.02 -23.74 -13.48
CA ALA A 315 -0.55 -22.78 -12.53
C ALA A 315 -0.83 -23.40 -11.16
N GLY A 316 -0.60 -22.61 -10.12
CA GLY A 316 -0.88 -23.00 -8.74
C GLY A 316 -0.11 -22.13 -7.74
N PHE A 317 0.02 -22.63 -6.53
CA PHE A 317 0.73 -21.97 -5.43
C PHE A 317 1.99 -22.74 -5.05
N PRO A 318 3.02 -22.06 -4.51
CA PRO A 318 4.24 -22.72 -4.06
C PRO A 318 3.97 -23.87 -3.10
N SER A 319 3.02 -23.70 -2.17
CA SER A 319 2.66 -24.71 -1.17
C SER A 319 2.19 -26.05 -1.76
N GLY A 320 1.59 -26.06 -2.95
CA GLY A 320 1.17 -27.27 -3.65
C GLY A 320 2.13 -27.76 -4.73
N LEU A 321 3.05 -26.90 -5.21
CA LEU A 321 3.88 -27.17 -6.39
C LEU A 321 5.39 -27.28 -6.11
N ILE A 322 5.87 -26.80 -4.97
CA ILE A 322 7.29 -26.74 -4.61
C ILE A 322 7.46 -27.23 -3.16
N PRO A 323 7.53 -28.55 -2.93
CA PRO A 323 7.61 -29.14 -1.59
C PRO A 323 8.80 -28.64 -0.76
N GLU A 324 9.89 -28.28 -1.41
CA GLU A 324 11.10 -27.74 -0.78
C GLU A 324 10.87 -26.40 -0.08
N LEU A 325 9.83 -25.67 -0.49
CA LEU A 325 9.42 -24.40 0.12
C LEU A 325 8.33 -24.58 1.19
N ALA A 326 7.93 -25.84 1.48
CA ALA A 326 7.01 -26.10 2.56
C ALA A 326 7.58 -25.59 3.88
N GLN A 327 6.74 -24.97 4.70
CA GLN A 327 7.12 -24.41 5.98
C GLN A 327 8.19 -23.30 5.91
N CYS A 328 8.38 -22.66 4.76
CA CYS A 328 9.22 -21.46 4.65
C CYS A 328 8.46 -20.22 5.11
N SER A 329 9.18 -19.32 5.77
CA SER A 329 8.66 -18.09 6.36
C SER A 329 9.50 -16.89 5.93
N PRO A 330 8.93 -15.67 5.84
CA PRO A 330 9.72 -14.52 5.45
C PRO A 330 10.57 -14.02 6.63
N CYS A 331 11.71 -13.39 6.36
CA CYS A 331 12.48 -12.68 7.39
C CYS A 331 11.74 -11.42 7.87
N VAL A 332 11.16 -10.66 6.93
CA VAL A 332 10.38 -9.45 7.19
C VAL A 332 9.00 -9.57 6.56
N LEU A 333 7.96 -9.30 7.35
CA LEU A 333 6.59 -9.18 6.88
C LEU A 333 6.16 -7.72 6.92
N ASN A 334 5.94 -7.14 5.74
CA ASN A 334 5.38 -5.81 5.59
C ASN A 334 3.85 -5.88 5.67
N LEU A 335 3.29 -5.15 6.63
CA LEU A 335 1.86 -4.98 6.80
C LEU A 335 1.47 -3.51 6.63
N ASP A 336 0.30 -3.26 6.06
CA ASP A 336 -0.29 -1.92 6.11
C ASP A 336 -0.69 -1.57 7.56
N ASN A 337 -0.92 -0.29 7.86
CA ASN A 337 -1.32 0.14 9.21
C ASN A 337 -2.81 -0.07 9.50
N ALA A 338 -3.45 -1.09 8.93
CA ALA A 338 -4.83 -1.41 9.24
C ALA A 338 -4.98 -1.83 10.71
N VAL A 339 -6.08 -1.43 11.37
CA VAL A 339 -6.35 -1.69 12.79
C VAL A 339 -6.29 -3.19 13.12
N GLN A 340 -6.68 -4.05 12.16
CA GLN A 340 -6.62 -5.50 12.30
C GLN A 340 -5.20 -6.02 12.56
N HIS A 341 -4.18 -5.38 11.98
CA HIS A 341 -2.78 -5.79 12.11
C HIS A 341 -2.18 -5.51 13.49
N TYR A 342 -2.85 -4.71 14.32
CA TYR A 342 -2.48 -4.45 15.70
C TYR A 342 -3.13 -5.41 16.70
N SER A 343 -3.98 -6.33 16.24
CA SER A 343 -4.53 -7.36 17.11
C SER A 343 -3.44 -8.28 17.67
N HIS A 344 -3.65 -8.81 18.87
CA HIS A 344 -2.71 -9.77 19.50
C HIS A 344 -2.46 -11.00 18.61
N VAL A 345 -3.46 -11.42 17.83
CA VAL A 345 -3.35 -12.51 16.85
C VAL A 345 -2.23 -12.22 15.83
N ILE A 346 -2.12 -10.98 15.35
CA ILE A 346 -1.13 -10.62 14.32
C ILE A 346 0.19 -10.13 14.95
N ALA A 347 0.13 -9.21 15.90
CA ALA A 347 1.33 -8.60 16.48
C ALA A 347 2.19 -9.59 17.29
N GLU A 348 1.55 -10.58 17.94
CA GLU A 348 2.25 -11.51 18.83
C GLU A 348 2.24 -12.95 18.29
N HIS A 349 1.07 -13.52 18.01
CA HIS A 349 0.98 -14.93 17.62
C HIS A 349 1.52 -15.19 16.21
N LEU A 350 1.08 -14.45 15.20
CA LEU A 350 1.62 -14.54 13.83
C LEU A 350 3.13 -14.27 13.82
N ARG A 351 3.60 -13.21 14.50
CA ARG A 351 5.02 -12.87 14.60
C ARG A 351 5.86 -14.02 15.16
N ARG A 352 5.46 -14.55 16.33
CA ARG A 352 6.17 -15.66 16.99
C ARG A 352 6.13 -16.93 16.14
N ARG A 353 4.98 -17.21 15.52
CA ARG A 353 4.80 -18.42 14.72
C ARG A 353 5.52 -18.37 13.38
N LEU A 354 5.59 -17.22 12.72
CA LEU A 354 6.36 -17.01 11.50
C LEU A 354 7.86 -16.86 11.79
N GLY A 355 8.26 -16.47 13.00
CA GLY A 355 9.66 -16.19 13.31
C GLY A 355 10.19 -14.95 12.59
N CYS A 356 9.30 -14.05 12.15
CA CYS A 356 9.64 -12.90 11.31
C CYS A 356 9.62 -11.58 12.08
N ILE A 357 10.24 -10.55 11.51
CA ILE A 357 10.06 -9.17 11.92
C ILE A 357 8.80 -8.64 11.24
N ILE A 358 7.88 -8.03 11.98
CA ILE A 358 6.76 -7.30 11.38
C ILE A 358 7.19 -5.84 11.20
N ALA A 359 7.17 -5.38 9.96
CA ALA A 359 7.42 -4.00 9.60
C ALA A 359 6.09 -3.35 9.18
N TYR A 360 5.72 -2.31 9.89
CA TYR A 360 4.55 -1.51 9.58
C TYR A 360 4.94 -0.38 8.64
N GLY A 361 4.19 -0.22 7.54
CA GLY A 361 4.42 0.88 6.61
C GLY A 361 4.33 2.24 7.33
N GLY A 362 5.19 3.20 6.99
CA GLY A 362 5.06 4.56 7.53
C GLY A 362 3.69 5.15 7.19
N LEU A 363 3.10 5.96 8.09
CA LEU A 363 1.89 6.72 7.79
C LEU A 363 2.13 7.56 6.51
N ALA A 364 1.31 7.36 5.49
CA ALA A 364 1.41 8.00 4.17
C ALA A 364 2.68 7.66 3.35
N ASP A 365 3.27 6.47 3.54
CA ASP A 365 4.36 5.96 2.71
C ASP A 365 3.86 5.01 1.60
N TRP A 366 3.48 5.60 0.46
CA TRP A 366 2.82 4.92 -0.67
C TRP A 366 3.69 3.88 -1.43
N GLY A 367 4.94 3.68 -1.03
CA GLY A 367 5.96 2.96 -1.81
C GLY A 367 6.19 1.56 -1.30
N HIS A 368 5.95 1.35 -0.01
CA HIS A 368 6.03 0.03 0.61
C HIS A 368 5.03 -0.97 0.00
N ASN A 369 3.84 -0.50 -0.41
CA ASN A 369 2.77 -1.34 -0.95
C ASN A 369 2.70 -1.35 -2.50
N ALA A 370 3.67 -0.74 -3.19
CA ALA A 370 3.60 -0.57 -4.64
C ALA A 370 3.58 -1.90 -5.43
N LEU A 371 4.06 -3.01 -4.86
CA LEU A 371 3.92 -4.33 -5.47
C LEU A 371 2.47 -4.82 -5.39
N LEU A 372 1.90 -4.83 -4.18
CA LEU A 372 0.52 -5.24 -3.91
C LEU A 372 -0.51 -4.37 -4.64
N GLU A 373 -0.36 -3.05 -4.64
CA GLU A 373 -1.25 -2.15 -5.38
C GLU A 373 -1.28 -2.47 -6.88
N ARG A 374 -0.09 -2.70 -7.47
CA ARG A 374 0.02 -3.09 -8.89
C ARG A 374 -0.57 -4.48 -9.13
N TRP A 375 -0.40 -5.38 -8.18
CA TRP A 375 -0.95 -6.72 -8.24
C TRP A 375 -2.48 -6.69 -8.21
N PHE A 376 -3.11 -6.05 -7.22
CA PHE A 376 -4.56 -5.90 -7.12
C PHE A 376 -5.14 -5.24 -8.37
N LYS A 377 -4.53 -4.15 -8.85
CA LYS A 377 -4.96 -3.50 -10.09
C LYS A 377 -4.93 -4.45 -11.29
N THR A 378 -3.92 -5.31 -11.36
CA THR A 378 -3.79 -6.31 -12.43
C THR A 378 -4.87 -7.37 -12.31
N LEU A 379 -5.12 -7.87 -11.11
CA LEU A 379 -6.12 -8.89 -10.82
C LEU A 379 -7.55 -8.38 -11.11
N GLU A 380 -7.86 -7.16 -10.69
CA GLU A 380 -9.11 -6.46 -10.99
C GLU A 380 -9.32 -6.30 -12.50
N THR A 381 -8.34 -5.70 -13.19
CA THR A 381 -8.45 -5.39 -14.62
C THR A 381 -8.58 -6.66 -15.48
N ARG A 382 -7.84 -7.73 -15.13
CA ARG A 382 -7.80 -8.98 -15.90
C ARG A 382 -8.85 -10.00 -15.48
N GLY A 383 -9.47 -9.80 -14.33
CA GLY A 383 -10.44 -10.69 -13.70
C GLY A 383 -11.78 -10.02 -13.48
N PHE A 384 -11.99 -9.48 -12.28
CA PHE A 384 -13.29 -9.01 -11.78
C PHE A 384 -13.92 -7.88 -12.61
N HIS A 385 -13.13 -6.94 -13.15
CA HIS A 385 -13.64 -5.87 -14.01
C HIS A 385 -14.23 -6.36 -15.34
N ARG A 386 -13.99 -7.63 -15.70
CA ARG A 386 -14.54 -8.27 -16.90
C ARG A 386 -15.90 -8.92 -16.64
N LEU A 387 -16.29 -9.07 -15.39
CA LEU A 387 -17.60 -9.58 -15.03
C LEU A 387 -18.67 -8.52 -15.25
N PRO A 388 -19.89 -8.92 -15.67
CA PRO A 388 -20.97 -7.97 -15.89
C PRO A 388 -21.52 -7.35 -14.59
N SER A 389 -21.17 -7.89 -13.41
CA SER A 389 -21.49 -7.33 -12.09
C SER A 389 -20.35 -6.49 -11.48
N THR A 390 -19.42 -6.00 -12.30
CA THR A 390 -18.34 -5.11 -11.88
C THR A 390 -18.85 -3.76 -11.37
N THR A 391 -18.28 -3.26 -10.28
CA THR A 391 -18.52 -1.88 -9.82
C THR A 391 -17.65 -0.84 -10.53
N GLY A 392 -16.76 -1.29 -11.42
CA GLY A 392 -15.83 -0.43 -12.14
C GLY A 392 -14.71 0.12 -11.25
N SER A 393 -13.78 0.83 -11.88
CA SER A 393 -12.60 1.39 -11.20
C SER A 393 -12.82 2.80 -10.61
N HIS A 394 -13.85 3.51 -11.05
CA HIS A 394 -14.24 4.83 -10.57
C HIS A 394 -15.73 5.09 -10.84
N PRO A 395 -16.35 6.09 -10.17
CA PRO A 395 -17.80 6.34 -10.26
C PRO A 395 -18.37 6.67 -11.67
N GLY A 396 -17.50 6.92 -12.65
CA GLY A 396 -17.88 7.24 -14.04
C GLY A 396 -17.55 6.13 -15.03
N ASP A 397 -17.19 4.93 -14.56
CA ASP A 397 -16.85 3.80 -15.42
C ASP A 397 -18.12 3.29 -16.14
N THR A 398 -18.12 3.37 -17.47
CA THR A 398 -19.29 3.01 -18.30
C THR A 398 -19.67 1.53 -18.22
N ARG A 399 -18.77 0.68 -17.70
CA ARG A 399 -19.02 -0.74 -17.46
C ARG A 399 -19.88 -1.01 -16.23
N ALA A 400 -19.93 -0.08 -15.26
CA ALA A 400 -20.65 -0.22 -14.00
C ALA A 400 -22.14 0.15 -14.11
N ARG A 401 -22.85 -0.37 -15.11
CA ARG A 401 -24.30 -0.15 -15.28
C ARG A 401 -25.09 -1.11 -14.39
N ASP A 402 -25.50 -0.64 -13.22
CA ASP A 402 -26.29 -1.38 -12.22
C ASP A 402 -25.74 -2.80 -11.92
N PRO A 403 -24.59 -2.89 -11.24
CA PRO A 403 -23.92 -4.17 -10.98
C PRO A 403 -24.73 -5.10 -10.09
N VAL A 404 -25.53 -4.54 -9.17
CA VAL A 404 -26.32 -5.30 -8.20
C VAL A 404 -27.44 -6.05 -8.91
N ARG A 405 -28.22 -5.35 -9.75
CA ARG A 405 -29.28 -5.98 -10.53
C ARG A 405 -28.72 -7.02 -11.51
N THR A 406 -27.56 -6.72 -12.10
CA THR A 406 -26.91 -7.64 -13.04
C THR A 406 -26.42 -8.92 -12.37
N ALA A 407 -25.85 -8.82 -11.16
CA ALA A 407 -25.42 -9.98 -10.38
C ALA A 407 -26.60 -10.93 -10.08
N SER A 408 -27.72 -10.39 -9.57
CA SER A 408 -28.93 -11.18 -9.29
C SER A 408 -29.55 -11.78 -10.55
N ARG A 409 -29.63 -11.02 -11.64
CA ARG A 409 -30.24 -11.50 -12.90
C ARG A 409 -29.44 -12.64 -13.52
N LEU A 410 -28.11 -12.59 -13.44
CA LEU A 410 -27.21 -13.57 -14.06
C LEU A 410 -26.79 -14.69 -13.11
N GLY A 411 -27.20 -14.64 -11.84
CA GLY A 411 -26.86 -15.65 -10.83
C GLY A 411 -25.35 -15.75 -10.57
N ILE A 412 -24.67 -14.61 -10.41
CA ILE A 412 -23.22 -14.59 -10.14
C ILE A 412 -23.02 -14.90 -8.67
N THR A 413 -22.74 -16.17 -8.35
CA THR A 413 -22.67 -16.63 -6.96
C THR A 413 -21.34 -16.27 -6.32
N TYR A 414 -21.29 -16.16 -4.99
CA TYR A 414 -20.03 -15.89 -4.29
C TYR A 414 -19.02 -17.03 -4.51
N GLN A 415 -19.46 -18.29 -4.64
CA GLN A 415 -18.59 -19.44 -4.92
C GLN A 415 -17.88 -19.29 -6.27
N GLN A 416 -18.56 -18.76 -7.29
CA GLN A 416 -17.94 -18.43 -8.57
C GLN A 416 -16.85 -17.36 -8.42
N LEU A 417 -17.07 -16.35 -7.56
CA LEU A 417 -16.06 -15.34 -7.27
C LEU A 417 -14.85 -15.93 -6.52
N LEU A 418 -15.07 -16.87 -5.60
CA LEU A 418 -13.98 -17.59 -4.91
C LEU A 418 -13.13 -18.38 -5.92
N TYR A 419 -13.79 -19.14 -6.81
CA TYR A 419 -13.12 -19.89 -7.87
C TYR A 419 -12.32 -18.99 -8.82
N LEU A 420 -12.91 -17.86 -9.24
CA LEU A 420 -12.24 -16.90 -10.09
C LEU A 420 -10.99 -16.32 -9.42
N ALA A 421 -11.06 -15.98 -8.13
CA ALA A 421 -9.92 -15.47 -7.39
C ALA A 421 -8.77 -16.48 -7.33
N ASP A 422 -9.07 -17.75 -7.04
CA ASP A 422 -8.06 -18.82 -6.97
C ASP A 422 -7.36 -18.99 -8.33
N VAL A 423 -8.14 -19.11 -9.42
CA VAL A 423 -7.61 -19.25 -10.78
C VAL A 423 -6.77 -18.04 -11.18
N LEU A 424 -7.19 -16.81 -10.84
CA LEU A 424 -6.42 -15.61 -11.15
C LEU A 424 -5.08 -15.58 -10.42
N CYS A 425 -5.05 -15.94 -9.14
CA CYS A 425 -3.84 -16.00 -8.34
C CYS A 425 -2.88 -17.10 -8.85
N ALA A 426 -3.41 -18.31 -9.07
CA ALA A 426 -2.65 -19.44 -9.60
C ALA A 426 -2.07 -19.15 -10.99
N ASN A 427 -2.86 -18.53 -11.88
CA ASN A 427 -2.40 -18.18 -13.23
C ASN A 427 -1.39 -17.04 -13.22
N TYR A 428 -1.54 -16.06 -12.33
CA TYR A 428 -0.54 -15.02 -12.13
C TYR A 428 0.83 -15.62 -11.75
N ASN A 429 0.83 -16.60 -10.85
CA ASN A 429 2.03 -17.30 -10.40
C ASN A 429 2.76 -18.06 -11.52
N ALA A 430 2.05 -18.57 -12.53
CA ALA A 430 2.62 -19.25 -13.69
C ALA A 430 2.87 -18.32 -14.90
N THR A 431 2.61 -17.02 -14.77
CA THR A 431 2.75 -16.07 -15.87
C THR A 431 4.11 -15.37 -15.86
N PRO A 432 4.85 -15.36 -16.98
CA PRO A 432 6.07 -14.56 -17.16
C PRO A 432 5.90 -13.05 -16.88
N HIS A 433 6.80 -12.50 -16.07
CA HIS A 433 6.87 -11.07 -15.77
C HIS A 433 8.15 -10.43 -16.30
N ARG A 434 8.03 -9.29 -16.99
CA ARG A 434 9.19 -8.52 -17.48
C ARG A 434 10.13 -8.10 -16.36
N ALA A 435 9.57 -7.75 -15.20
CA ALA A 435 10.37 -7.35 -14.05
C ALA A 435 11.18 -8.50 -13.42
N LEU A 436 10.91 -9.75 -13.83
CA LEU A 436 11.65 -10.95 -13.46
C LEU A 436 12.45 -11.50 -14.66
N GLY A 437 12.80 -10.63 -15.63
CA GLY A 437 13.56 -11.04 -16.81
C GLY A 437 12.81 -11.98 -17.77
N GLY A 438 11.47 -12.03 -17.69
CA GLY A 438 10.66 -12.95 -18.51
C GLY A 438 10.41 -14.30 -17.86
N GLN A 439 10.82 -14.51 -16.60
CA GLN A 439 10.42 -15.67 -15.81
C GLN A 439 9.08 -15.42 -15.11
N SER A 440 8.33 -16.48 -14.87
CA SER A 440 7.16 -16.48 -13.98
C SER A 440 7.58 -16.50 -12.51
N PRO A 441 6.73 -16.01 -11.60
CA PRO A 441 7.00 -16.08 -10.17
C PRO A 441 7.34 -17.50 -9.68
N LEU A 442 6.64 -18.53 -10.17
CA LEU A 442 6.92 -19.92 -9.82
C LEU A 442 8.28 -20.40 -10.35
N GLU A 443 8.70 -20.00 -11.54
CA GLU A 443 10.02 -20.35 -12.07
C GLU A 443 11.14 -19.73 -11.23
N VAL A 444 10.98 -18.48 -10.77
CA VAL A 444 11.95 -17.85 -9.86
C VAL A 444 12.08 -18.62 -8.55
N LEU A 445 10.94 -19.01 -7.96
CA LEU A 445 10.93 -19.79 -6.73
C LEU A 445 11.50 -21.20 -6.91
N ARG A 446 11.18 -21.90 -8.01
CA ARG A 446 11.74 -23.23 -8.32
C ARG A 446 13.25 -23.16 -8.51
N ALA A 447 13.73 -22.18 -9.27
CA ALA A 447 15.16 -21.99 -9.48
C ALA A 447 15.89 -21.69 -8.16
N PHE A 448 15.24 -20.98 -7.24
CA PHE A 448 15.79 -20.74 -5.91
C PHE A 448 15.82 -22.01 -5.06
N ALA A 449 14.71 -22.76 -5.01
CA ALA A 449 14.62 -24.01 -4.26
C ALA A 449 15.63 -25.08 -4.74
N GLN A 450 15.91 -25.12 -6.04
CA GLN A 450 16.84 -26.08 -6.66
C GLN A 450 18.32 -25.76 -6.44
N ARG A 451 18.68 -24.59 -5.87
CA ARG A 451 20.08 -24.22 -5.62
C ARG A 451 20.74 -25.00 -4.48
N GLY A 452 19.99 -25.74 -3.66
CA GLY A 452 20.53 -26.63 -2.63
C GLY A 452 21.48 -25.94 -1.64
N PHE A 453 22.58 -26.61 -1.27
CA PHE A 453 23.56 -26.15 -0.28
C PHE A 453 24.39 -24.92 -0.71
N ASP A 454 24.39 -24.57 -2.00
CA ASP A 454 25.06 -23.38 -2.53
C ASP A 454 24.14 -22.13 -2.50
N GLY A 455 22.89 -22.30 -2.06
CA GLY A 455 21.90 -21.22 -1.90
C GLY A 455 21.81 -20.66 -0.47
N PRO A 456 21.20 -19.48 -0.27
CA PRO A 456 20.87 -18.98 1.07
C PRO A 456 19.95 -19.97 1.80
N LEU A 457 20.18 -20.15 3.10
CA LEU A 457 19.28 -20.95 3.95
C LEU A 457 17.86 -20.35 3.89
N LEU A 458 16.88 -21.19 3.52
CA LEU A 458 15.47 -20.83 3.60
C LEU A 458 15.08 -20.66 5.07
N PRO A 459 14.46 -19.52 5.47
CA PRO A 459 14.02 -19.36 6.85
C PRO A 459 12.88 -20.33 7.12
N ALA A 460 13.11 -21.29 8.01
CA ALA A 460 12.12 -22.28 8.39
C ALA A 460 11.16 -21.71 9.43
N LEU A 461 9.90 -22.12 9.33
CA LEU A 461 8.91 -21.89 10.36
C LEU A 461 9.35 -22.51 11.69
N PRO A 462 9.34 -21.75 12.80
CA PRO A 462 9.54 -22.30 14.15
C PRO A 462 8.65 -23.53 14.41
N THR A 463 9.14 -24.53 15.14
CA THR A 463 8.31 -25.67 15.53
C THR A 463 7.19 -25.19 16.47
N PRO A 464 5.92 -25.59 16.25
CA PRO A 464 4.84 -25.25 17.16
C PRO A 464 5.12 -25.73 18.59
N SER A 465 4.75 -24.91 19.57
CA SER A 465 4.90 -25.20 21.00
C SER A 465 3.63 -24.84 21.76
N TRP A 466 3.54 -25.21 23.04
CA TRP A 466 2.38 -24.90 23.88
C TRP A 466 2.13 -23.37 24.01
N ASN A 467 3.18 -22.55 23.95
CA ASN A 467 3.13 -21.09 24.05
C ASN A 467 3.21 -20.35 22.69
N SER A 468 3.44 -21.08 21.60
CA SER A 468 3.44 -20.58 20.23
C SER A 468 2.82 -21.65 19.32
N PRO A 469 1.48 -21.82 19.36
CA PRO A 469 0.80 -22.88 18.62
C PRO A 469 0.84 -22.61 17.12
N ALA A 470 0.46 -23.62 16.33
CA ALA A 470 0.36 -23.50 14.89
C ALA A 470 -0.53 -22.32 14.45
N LEU A 471 -0.32 -21.82 13.22
CA LEU A 471 -1.18 -20.77 12.66
C LEU A 471 -2.64 -21.25 12.60
N GLY A 472 -3.57 -20.37 12.92
CA GLY A 472 -5.00 -20.67 12.97
C GLY A 472 -5.44 -21.43 14.23
N VAL A 473 -4.61 -21.48 15.27
CA VAL A 473 -4.93 -22.05 16.58
C VAL A 473 -5.07 -20.95 17.62
N GLU A 474 -6.23 -20.88 18.25
CA GLU A 474 -6.52 -19.96 19.35
C GLU A 474 -6.26 -20.63 20.72
N ILE A 475 -5.59 -19.91 21.63
CA ILE A 475 -5.33 -20.42 22.99
C ILE A 475 -6.44 -19.98 23.94
N VAL A 476 -7.02 -20.93 24.67
CA VAL A 476 -8.02 -20.70 25.72
C VAL A 476 -7.55 -21.36 27.01
N THR A 477 -7.78 -20.73 28.16
CA THR A 477 -7.40 -21.29 29.47
C THR A 477 -8.64 -21.57 30.35
N PRO A 478 -9.46 -22.58 30.02
CA PRO A 478 -10.66 -22.89 30.80
C PRO A 478 -10.32 -23.55 32.14
N VAL A 479 -11.28 -23.45 33.07
CA VAL A 479 -11.25 -24.20 34.34
C VAL A 479 -11.90 -25.56 34.13
N VAL A 480 -11.26 -26.63 34.60
CA VAL A 480 -11.84 -27.97 34.63
C VAL A 480 -12.97 -28.00 35.65
N ARG A 481 -14.16 -28.35 35.19
CA ARG A 481 -15.39 -28.48 35.98
C ARG A 481 -15.73 -29.94 36.14
N GLY A 482 -16.35 -30.30 37.24
CA GLY A 482 -16.74 -31.67 37.57
C GLY A 482 -17.14 -31.72 39.03
N SER A 483 -17.76 -32.82 39.46
CA SER A 483 -18.11 -33.02 40.86
C SER A 483 -18.17 -34.50 41.17
N ILE A 484 -17.33 -34.93 42.13
CA ILE A 484 -17.36 -36.30 42.65
C ILE A 484 -18.69 -36.55 43.36
N GLN A 485 -19.15 -35.59 44.17
CA GLN A 485 -20.40 -35.70 44.94
C GLN A 485 -21.64 -35.84 44.05
N GLN A 486 -21.66 -35.18 42.89
CA GLN A 486 -22.77 -35.25 41.94
C GLN A 486 -22.56 -36.31 40.83
N GLY A 487 -21.49 -37.12 40.91
CA GLY A 487 -21.15 -38.11 39.88
C GLY A 487 -20.82 -37.51 38.51
N ARG A 488 -20.48 -36.22 38.44
CA ARG A 488 -20.25 -35.50 37.19
C ARG A 488 -18.76 -35.55 36.82
N ARG A 489 -18.45 -36.32 35.77
CA ARG A 489 -17.08 -36.45 35.23
C ARG A 489 -16.45 -35.09 34.88
N PRO A 490 -15.12 -34.94 34.99
CA PRO A 490 -14.45 -33.71 34.61
C PRO A 490 -14.63 -33.36 33.13
N TYR A 491 -14.83 -32.08 32.84
CA TYR A 491 -14.95 -31.49 31.51
C TYR A 491 -14.45 -30.05 31.55
N VAL A 492 -14.17 -29.46 30.39
CA VAL A 492 -13.96 -28.01 30.27
C VAL A 492 -15.09 -27.38 29.48
N GLU A 493 -15.41 -26.12 29.79
CA GLU A 493 -16.48 -25.38 29.13
C GLU A 493 -15.96 -24.03 28.68
N PHE A 494 -16.06 -23.76 27.38
CA PHE A 494 -15.71 -22.48 26.79
C PHE A 494 -16.51 -22.24 25.52
N GLY A 495 -16.81 -20.97 25.24
CA GLY A 495 -17.68 -20.59 24.13
C GLY A 495 -19.03 -21.31 24.17
N GLY A 496 -19.61 -21.58 25.35
CA GLY A 496 -20.91 -22.26 25.46
C GLY A 496 -20.98 -23.71 24.96
N ALA A 497 -19.84 -24.40 24.76
CA ALA A 497 -19.78 -25.83 24.54
C ALA A 497 -18.93 -26.52 25.62
N ARG A 498 -19.27 -27.77 25.93
CA ARG A 498 -18.51 -28.61 26.87
C ARG A 498 -17.65 -29.59 26.10
N TYR A 499 -16.39 -29.71 26.52
CA TYR A 499 -15.39 -30.56 25.88
C TYR A 499 -14.84 -31.56 26.88
N SER A 500 -14.56 -32.76 26.40
CA SER A 500 -13.85 -33.77 27.17
C SER A 500 -13.24 -34.84 26.29
N ASN A 501 -12.39 -35.67 26.88
CA ASN A 501 -11.97 -36.97 26.37
C ASN A 501 -11.86 -37.98 27.52
N GLU A 502 -11.46 -39.22 27.23
CA GLU A 502 -11.31 -40.29 28.23
C GLU A 502 -10.28 -39.94 29.32
N ASN A 503 -9.17 -39.30 28.93
CA ASN A 503 -8.12 -38.88 29.86
C ASN A 503 -8.63 -37.83 30.86
N LEU A 504 -9.31 -36.79 30.37
CA LEU A 504 -9.87 -35.72 31.20
C LEU A 504 -11.00 -36.26 32.10
N GLN A 505 -11.84 -37.15 31.57
CA GLN A 505 -12.93 -37.78 32.33
C GLN A 505 -12.42 -38.60 33.54
N SER A 506 -11.18 -39.08 33.49
CA SER A 506 -10.55 -39.82 34.58
C SER A 506 -9.73 -38.92 35.51
N ALA A 507 -9.48 -37.68 35.13
CA ALA A 507 -8.59 -36.75 35.83
C ALA A 507 -9.32 -35.91 36.90
N TRP A 508 -9.91 -36.57 37.89
CA TRP A 508 -10.65 -35.92 38.99
C TRP A 508 -9.83 -34.89 39.78
N HIS A 509 -8.52 -35.10 39.90
CA HIS A 509 -7.57 -34.21 40.58
C HIS A 509 -7.35 -32.85 39.87
N LEU A 510 -7.90 -32.68 38.67
CA LEU A 510 -7.86 -31.43 37.91
C LEU A 510 -9.08 -30.54 38.16
N ILE A 511 -10.15 -31.02 38.81
CA ILE A 511 -11.34 -30.22 39.09
C ILE A 511 -10.95 -28.94 39.84
N GLY A 512 -11.41 -27.78 39.33
CA GLY A 512 -11.09 -26.46 39.85
C GLY A 512 -9.76 -25.87 39.35
N LYS A 513 -8.92 -26.65 38.66
CA LYS A 513 -7.66 -26.17 38.08
C LYS A 513 -7.87 -25.66 36.66
N ARG A 514 -7.00 -24.74 36.23
CA ARG A 514 -6.94 -24.26 34.83
C ARG A 514 -6.06 -25.17 34.01
N ILE A 515 -6.49 -25.44 32.78
CA ILE A 515 -5.70 -26.10 31.75
C ILE A 515 -5.58 -25.19 30.54
N VAL A 516 -4.61 -25.46 29.67
CA VAL A 516 -4.44 -24.75 28.40
C VAL A 516 -5.09 -25.58 27.30
N VAL A 517 -5.88 -24.95 26.45
CA VAL A 517 -6.56 -25.59 25.33
C VAL A 517 -6.19 -24.84 24.04
N HIS A 518 -5.73 -25.59 23.07
CA HIS A 518 -5.41 -25.14 21.71
C HIS A 518 -6.60 -25.46 20.81
N VAL A 519 -7.31 -24.42 20.39
CA VAL A 519 -8.53 -24.54 19.58
C VAL A 519 -8.15 -24.24 18.12
N PRO A 520 -8.08 -25.25 17.22
CA PRO A 520 -7.89 -25.01 15.80
C PRO A 520 -9.10 -24.28 15.20
N ARG A 521 -8.99 -23.90 13.92
CA ARG A 521 -10.08 -23.23 13.19
C ARG A 521 -11.41 -23.99 13.25
N ASP A 522 -11.39 -25.32 13.21
CA ASP A 522 -12.56 -26.14 13.51
C ASP A 522 -12.68 -26.38 15.03
N ALA A 523 -13.48 -25.55 15.69
CA ALA A 523 -13.66 -25.56 17.13
C ALA A 523 -14.42 -26.78 17.67
N ARG A 524 -14.80 -27.76 16.83
CA ARG A 524 -15.38 -29.03 17.28
C ARG A 524 -14.39 -29.90 18.05
N ASN A 525 -13.10 -29.77 17.72
CA ASN A 525 -12.01 -30.51 18.33
C ASN A 525 -10.97 -29.50 18.85
N CYS A 526 -10.26 -29.85 19.91
CA CYS A 526 -9.17 -29.02 20.44
C CYS A 526 -8.17 -29.87 21.21
N ASP A 527 -6.92 -29.43 21.32
CA ASP A 527 -5.90 -30.15 22.08
C ASP A 527 -5.72 -29.54 23.47
N ALA A 528 -5.67 -30.37 24.50
CA ALA A 528 -5.56 -29.92 25.88
C ALA A 528 -4.18 -30.24 26.49
N TYR A 529 -3.69 -29.31 27.31
CA TYR A 529 -2.41 -29.38 27.98
C TYR A 529 -2.53 -28.96 29.45
N LEU A 530 -1.80 -29.62 30.33
CA LEU A 530 -1.60 -29.19 31.71
C LEU A 530 -0.71 -27.95 31.78
N SER A 531 -0.71 -27.28 32.94
CA SER A 531 0.13 -26.09 33.17
C SER A 531 1.64 -26.36 33.09
N ASN A 532 2.06 -27.62 33.21
CA ASN A 532 3.44 -28.06 33.02
C ASN A 532 3.76 -28.46 31.57
N GLY A 533 2.82 -28.26 30.63
CA GLY A 533 2.98 -28.59 29.21
C GLY A 533 2.65 -30.04 28.83
N PHE A 534 2.30 -30.90 29.79
CA PHE A 534 1.94 -32.29 29.49
C PHE A 534 0.60 -32.37 28.73
N ALA A 535 0.57 -33.12 27.62
CA ALA A 535 -0.61 -33.26 26.79
C ALA A 535 -1.66 -34.17 27.44
N LEU A 536 -2.89 -33.67 27.56
CA LEU A 536 -4.08 -34.45 27.95
C LEU A 536 -4.74 -35.12 26.73
N GLY A 537 -4.33 -34.76 25.52
CA GLY A 537 -4.85 -35.24 24.25
C GLY A 537 -5.98 -34.36 23.68
N GLY A 538 -6.52 -34.78 22.54
CA GLY A 538 -7.63 -34.11 21.88
C GLY A 538 -8.93 -34.22 22.68
N LEU A 539 -9.59 -33.10 22.92
CA LEU A 539 -10.94 -33.00 23.47
C LEU A 539 -11.95 -32.76 22.35
N THR A 540 -13.11 -33.41 22.46
CA THR A 540 -14.23 -33.24 21.54
C THR A 540 -15.43 -32.67 22.28
N ILE A 541 -16.34 -32.02 21.54
CA ILE A 541 -17.57 -31.49 22.11
C ILE A 541 -18.45 -32.66 22.59
N LEU A 542 -18.95 -32.57 23.83
CA LEU A 542 -19.80 -33.59 24.45
C LEU A 542 -21.25 -33.58 23.94
N HIS A 543 -21.77 -32.43 23.53
CA HIS A 543 -23.16 -32.25 23.13
C HIS A 543 -23.30 -32.08 21.62
N ALA A 544 -24.38 -32.63 21.06
CA ALA A 544 -24.55 -32.68 19.61
C ALA A 544 -24.71 -31.29 18.97
N GLY A 545 -25.21 -30.28 19.68
CA GLY A 545 -25.55 -28.97 19.10
C GLY A 545 -24.41 -28.32 18.33
N TRP A 546 -23.34 -27.91 19.03
CA TRP A 546 -22.14 -27.37 18.38
C TRP A 546 -21.30 -28.44 17.67
N GLY A 547 -21.54 -29.74 17.91
CA GLY A 547 -20.75 -30.83 17.32
C GLY A 547 -21.04 -31.14 15.85
N ARG A 548 -22.20 -30.71 15.31
CA ARG A 548 -22.67 -31.09 13.96
C ARG A 548 -21.87 -30.48 12.82
N HIS A 549 -21.67 -29.17 12.85
CA HIS A 549 -21.07 -28.41 11.76
C HIS A 549 -19.69 -27.88 12.14
N ALA A 550 -18.74 -27.89 11.20
CA ALA A 550 -17.44 -27.25 11.40
C ALA A 550 -17.63 -25.75 11.63
N HIS A 551 -16.87 -25.13 12.52
CA HIS A 551 -17.00 -23.69 12.75
C HIS A 551 -15.86 -23.12 13.59
N THR A 552 -15.64 -21.80 13.48
CA THR A 552 -14.65 -21.10 14.28
C THR A 552 -15.18 -20.66 15.65
N LEU A 553 -14.27 -20.42 16.58
CA LEU A 553 -14.63 -19.86 17.90
C LEU A 553 -15.16 -18.42 17.78
N GLU A 554 -14.69 -17.63 16.81
CA GLU A 554 -15.22 -16.29 16.49
C GLU A 554 -16.68 -16.35 16.03
N MET A 555 -17.02 -17.30 15.14
CA MET A 555 -18.40 -17.53 14.72
C MET A 555 -19.30 -17.85 15.91
N ARG A 556 -18.83 -18.72 16.80
CA ARG A 556 -19.58 -19.11 18.00
C ARG A 556 -19.84 -17.93 18.93
N ARG A 557 -18.82 -17.11 19.20
CA ARG A 557 -18.94 -15.87 19.98
C ARG A 557 -19.94 -14.90 19.34
N THR A 558 -19.88 -14.76 18.01
CA THR A 558 -20.78 -13.89 17.26
C THR A 558 -22.23 -14.34 17.36
N ILE A 559 -22.49 -15.63 17.23
CA ILE A 559 -23.84 -16.20 17.36
C ILE A 559 -24.38 -15.98 18.78
N GLN A 560 -23.58 -16.31 19.79
CA GLN A 560 -23.97 -16.15 21.21
C GLN A 560 -24.17 -14.70 21.64
N ALA A 561 -23.50 -13.74 21.01
CA ALA A 561 -23.69 -12.32 21.29
C ALA A 561 -24.98 -11.75 20.69
N ASN A 562 -25.49 -12.34 19.60
CA ASN A 562 -26.61 -11.80 18.82
C ASN A 562 -27.93 -12.55 19.00
N GLU A 563 -27.91 -13.79 19.51
CA GLU A 563 -29.10 -14.65 19.63
C GLU A 563 -29.29 -15.19 21.05
N HIS A 564 -30.43 -15.83 21.31
CA HIS A 564 -30.76 -16.39 22.62
C HIS A 564 -29.82 -17.57 22.96
N ARG A 565 -29.74 -17.93 24.26
CA ARG A 565 -29.03 -19.14 24.66
C ARG A 565 -29.75 -20.37 24.09
N TYR A 566 -29.11 -21.07 23.17
CA TYR A 566 -29.56 -22.36 22.66
C TYR A 566 -29.47 -23.45 23.73
N ALA A 567 -30.40 -24.41 23.71
CA ALA A 567 -30.27 -25.60 24.52
C ALA A 567 -29.07 -26.45 24.03
N PRO A 568 -28.51 -27.35 24.87
CA PRO A 568 -27.32 -28.12 24.50
C PRO A 568 -27.46 -28.99 23.24
N ASP A 569 -28.68 -29.43 22.91
CA ASP A 569 -28.97 -30.34 21.80
C ASP A 569 -29.57 -29.63 20.57
N ASP A 570 -29.90 -28.34 20.69
CA ASP A 570 -30.31 -27.50 19.56
C ASP A 570 -29.13 -27.33 18.61
N ASP A 571 -29.39 -27.17 17.32
CA ASP A 571 -28.37 -26.92 16.30
C ASP A 571 -28.27 -25.41 16.04
N PRO A 572 -27.36 -24.68 16.73
CA PRO A 572 -27.37 -23.23 16.69
C PRO A 572 -27.02 -22.72 15.29
N MET A 573 -26.18 -23.47 14.57
CA MET A 573 -25.75 -23.10 13.23
C MET A 573 -26.90 -23.20 12.23
N GLN A 574 -27.66 -24.29 12.27
CA GLN A 574 -28.81 -24.45 11.40
C GLN A 574 -29.94 -23.48 11.76
N GLU A 575 -30.15 -23.19 13.05
CA GLU A 575 -31.16 -22.23 13.50
C GLU A 575 -30.84 -20.79 13.05
N VAL A 576 -29.61 -20.34 13.25
CA VAL A 576 -29.14 -19.04 12.74
C VAL A 576 -29.28 -18.99 11.23
N ALA A 577 -28.91 -20.07 10.52
CA ALA A 577 -29.04 -20.13 9.06
C ALA A 577 -30.50 -19.98 8.61
N ARG A 578 -31.44 -20.67 9.27
CA ARG A 578 -32.89 -20.55 9.00
C ARG A 578 -33.39 -19.15 9.31
N ALA A 579 -33.03 -18.58 10.46
CA ALA A 579 -33.45 -17.24 10.88
C ALA A 579 -32.92 -16.15 9.93
N LEU A 580 -31.69 -16.31 9.42
CA LEU A 580 -31.14 -15.44 8.37
C LEU A 580 -31.89 -15.63 7.05
N ALA A 581 -32.12 -16.87 6.61
CA ALA A 581 -32.84 -17.18 5.38
C ALA A 581 -34.24 -16.53 5.37
N THR A 582 -35.03 -16.69 6.43
CA THR A 582 -36.36 -16.08 6.55
C THR A 582 -36.30 -14.54 6.46
N ARG A 583 -35.36 -13.90 7.17
CA ARG A 583 -35.18 -12.44 7.09
C ARG A 583 -34.78 -11.98 5.70
N ILE A 584 -33.92 -12.76 5.02
CA ILE A 584 -33.49 -12.45 3.65
C ILE A 584 -34.68 -12.54 2.69
N GLU A 585 -35.53 -13.57 2.79
CA GLU A 585 -36.74 -13.68 1.96
C GLU A 585 -37.70 -12.51 2.16
N GLU A 586 -37.93 -12.08 3.42
CA GLU A 586 -38.77 -10.92 3.71
C GLU A 586 -38.19 -9.62 3.14
N GLN A 587 -36.87 -9.44 3.28
CA GLN A 587 -36.16 -8.27 2.75
C GLN A 587 -36.15 -8.27 1.22
N SER A 588 -35.92 -9.42 0.58
CA SER A 588 -35.85 -9.56 -0.88
C SER A 588 -37.21 -9.29 -1.52
N ARG A 589 -38.31 -9.73 -0.90
CA ARG A 589 -39.69 -9.39 -1.34
C ARG A 589 -39.93 -7.88 -1.37
N LYS A 590 -39.43 -7.15 -0.38
CA LYS A 590 -39.61 -5.69 -0.28
C LYS A 590 -38.64 -4.91 -1.17
N ARG A 591 -37.38 -5.37 -1.29
CA ARG A 591 -36.28 -4.65 -1.96
C ARG A 591 -35.31 -5.63 -2.65
N PRO A 592 -35.68 -6.19 -3.82
CA PRO A 592 -34.91 -7.28 -4.46
C PRO A 592 -33.54 -6.86 -4.98
N THR A 593 -33.32 -5.57 -5.25
CA THR A 593 -32.06 -5.02 -5.79
C THR A 593 -31.15 -4.40 -4.74
N LYS A 594 -31.42 -4.62 -3.44
CA LYS A 594 -30.59 -4.08 -2.36
C LYS A 594 -29.60 -5.13 -1.86
N ILE A 595 -28.36 -4.71 -1.63
CA ILE A 595 -27.34 -5.52 -0.96
C ILE A 595 -27.81 -5.90 0.45
N SER A 596 -27.81 -7.19 0.76
CA SER A 596 -28.22 -7.72 2.07
C SER A 596 -27.02 -8.11 2.93
N ARG A 597 -26.94 -7.50 4.13
CA ARG A 597 -25.97 -7.89 5.16
C ARG A 597 -26.28 -9.26 5.74
N ASP A 598 -27.56 -9.61 5.86
CA ASP A 598 -27.97 -10.94 6.34
C ASP A 598 -27.56 -12.02 5.34
N ALA A 599 -27.70 -11.76 4.03
CA ALA A 599 -27.18 -12.67 3.00
C ALA A 599 -25.65 -12.79 3.03
N THR A 600 -24.95 -11.72 3.37
CA THR A 600 -23.48 -11.75 3.55
C THR A 600 -23.10 -12.64 4.73
N LYS A 601 -23.79 -12.51 5.88
CA LYS A 601 -23.60 -13.37 7.06
C LYS A 601 -23.90 -14.83 6.75
N LEU A 602 -24.99 -15.11 6.05
CA LEU A 602 -25.39 -16.49 5.68
C LEU A 602 -24.40 -17.12 4.69
N ALA A 603 -23.89 -16.36 3.72
CA ALA A 603 -22.86 -16.83 2.81
C ALA A 603 -21.55 -17.18 3.54
N ASN A 604 -21.14 -16.35 4.52
CA ASN A 604 -19.99 -16.65 5.37
C ASN A 604 -20.21 -17.90 6.22
N LEU A 605 -21.39 -18.02 6.85
CA LEU A 605 -21.78 -19.18 7.63
C LEU A 605 -21.73 -20.46 6.79
N ALA A 606 -22.37 -20.47 5.63
CA ALA A 606 -22.39 -21.62 4.72
C ALA A 606 -20.98 -22.01 4.24
N ARG A 607 -20.12 -21.03 3.96
CA ARG A 607 -18.73 -21.30 3.56
C ARG A 607 -17.90 -21.96 4.67
N GLU A 608 -17.95 -21.43 5.89
CA GLU A 608 -17.11 -21.92 6.99
C GLU A 608 -17.64 -23.23 7.58
N SER A 609 -18.97 -23.43 7.56
CA SER A 609 -19.62 -24.53 8.29
C SER A 609 -20.27 -25.61 7.44
N GLY A 610 -20.41 -25.38 6.14
CA GLY A 610 -21.09 -26.31 5.23
C GLY A 610 -22.58 -26.50 5.52
N VAL A 611 -23.19 -25.62 6.34
CA VAL A 611 -24.63 -25.64 6.63
C VAL A 611 -25.42 -25.42 5.35
N THR A 612 -26.49 -26.20 5.15
CA THR A 612 -27.35 -26.08 3.97
C THR A 612 -28.24 -24.85 4.07
N ILE A 613 -28.38 -24.15 2.94
CA ILE A 613 -29.20 -22.95 2.82
C ILE A 613 -30.56 -23.35 2.23
N ASP A 614 -31.40 -23.97 3.07
CA ASP A 614 -32.78 -24.29 2.70
C ASP A 614 -33.73 -23.33 3.40
N ALA A 615 -34.56 -22.62 2.62
CA ALA A 615 -35.69 -21.90 3.18
C ALA A 615 -36.89 -22.83 3.38
N THR A 616 -37.71 -22.50 4.36
CA THR A 616 -38.89 -23.26 4.81
C THR A 616 -39.86 -23.68 3.69
N ALA A 617 -40.28 -24.96 3.77
CA ALA A 617 -41.42 -25.64 3.14
C ALA A 617 -41.66 -25.47 1.63
N ALA A 618 -41.62 -26.60 0.93
CA ALA A 618 -41.87 -26.75 -0.50
C ALA A 618 -43.20 -26.13 -0.99
N PRO A 619 -43.24 -25.58 -2.22
CA PRO A 619 -44.46 -25.01 -2.76
C PRO A 619 -45.50 -26.08 -3.13
N LYS A 620 -46.79 -25.79 -2.86
CA LYS A 620 -47.95 -26.60 -3.29
C LYS A 620 -48.19 -26.60 -4.81
N ARG A 621 -47.38 -25.90 -5.60
CA ARG A 621 -47.50 -25.85 -7.07
C ARG A 621 -46.12 -25.64 -7.71
N PRO A 622 -45.77 -26.38 -8.78
CA PRO A 622 -44.54 -26.13 -9.50
C PRO A 622 -44.63 -24.77 -10.20
N ALA A 623 -43.83 -23.80 -9.75
CA ALA A 623 -43.63 -22.55 -10.46
C ALA A 623 -42.71 -22.78 -11.67
N ARG A 624 -42.98 -22.09 -12.79
CA ARG A 624 -42.12 -22.11 -13.98
C ARG A 624 -40.69 -21.73 -13.57
N VAL A 625 -39.76 -22.66 -13.75
CA VAL A 625 -38.32 -22.45 -13.58
C VAL A 625 -37.94 -21.23 -14.43
N PRO A 626 -37.45 -20.12 -13.83
CA PRO A 626 -36.91 -19.03 -14.62
C PRO A 626 -35.76 -19.59 -15.44
N HIS A 627 -35.71 -19.27 -16.74
CA HIS A 627 -34.58 -19.63 -17.60
C HIS A 627 -33.32 -18.93 -17.08
N ILE A 628 -32.62 -19.57 -16.14
CA ILE A 628 -31.29 -19.17 -15.70
C ILE A 628 -30.39 -19.48 -16.88
N ARG A 629 -30.02 -18.45 -17.64
CA ARG A 629 -28.85 -18.56 -18.51
C ARG A 629 -27.67 -18.68 -17.56
N SER A 630 -27.09 -19.88 -17.47
CA SER A 630 -25.70 -20.00 -17.05
C SER A 630 -24.88 -18.96 -17.80
N LEU A 631 -23.78 -18.46 -17.21
CA LEU A 631 -22.77 -17.66 -17.90
C LEU A 631 -22.24 -18.46 -19.10
N THR A 632 -23.02 -18.49 -20.17
CA THR A 632 -22.78 -19.12 -21.48
C THR A 632 -21.90 -18.23 -22.33
N HIS A 633 -21.71 -16.98 -21.89
CA HIS A 633 -20.69 -16.10 -22.43
C HIS A 633 -19.32 -16.64 -22.02
N ARG A 634 -18.58 -17.23 -22.99
CA ARG A 634 -17.15 -17.47 -22.85
C ARG A 634 -16.49 -16.14 -22.45
N LEU A 635 -16.02 -16.04 -21.20
CA LEU A 635 -15.01 -15.05 -20.88
C LEU A 635 -13.82 -15.37 -21.80
N LYS A 636 -13.39 -14.41 -22.62
CA LYS A 636 -12.16 -14.59 -23.42
C LYS A 636 -11.04 -15.10 -22.50
N PRO A 637 -10.17 -16.02 -22.95
CA PRO A 637 -9.05 -16.47 -22.13
C PRO A 637 -8.30 -15.27 -21.55
N VAL A 638 -7.89 -15.35 -20.28
CA VAL A 638 -7.03 -14.33 -19.69
C VAL A 638 -5.68 -14.45 -20.39
N VAL A 639 -5.46 -13.66 -21.45
CA VAL A 639 -4.18 -13.62 -22.15
C VAL A 639 -3.26 -12.71 -21.34
N TRP A 640 -2.37 -13.32 -20.58
CA TRP A 640 -1.33 -12.58 -19.90
C TRP A 640 -0.23 -12.19 -20.89
N LYS A 641 -0.40 -11.08 -21.62
CA LYS A 641 0.75 -10.48 -22.32
C LYS A 641 1.61 -9.79 -21.27
N GLY A 642 2.86 -10.23 -21.12
CA GLY A 642 3.88 -9.53 -20.34
C GLY A 642 4.02 -8.10 -20.85
N ARG A 643 3.97 -7.11 -19.96
CA ARG A 643 4.36 -5.73 -20.27
C ARG A 643 5.68 -5.40 -19.60
#